data_AF-A0A1S9DJT7-F1
#
_entry.id   AF-A0A1S9DJT7-F1
#
_cell.length_a   1.000
_cell.length_b   1.000
_cell.length_c   1.000
_cell.angle_alpha   90.00
_cell.angle_beta   90.00
_cell.angle_gamma   90.00
#
_symmetry.space_group_name_H-M   'P 1'
#
loop_
_entity.id
_entity.type
_entity.pdbx_description
1 polymer ?
#
loop_
_entity_poly.entity_id
_entity_poly.type
_entity_poly.pdbx_seq_one_letter_code
_entity_poly.pdbx_strand_id
1 'polypeptide(L)'
;MATLNSLKEALGQKAVTTPSSSRQQLSDTQYSAGFDIFAGGSEYQDFIIPQLPQLLAPLFNSRLHVSVLEIGPGPKSVLGYLPHSLRKKVRRYAAFEPNELFATKVEKWLCTSLEAEFPLPCLASPPGIHRLPFVLNSNINSDASTSTNISDERFDLVLFCHSMYGMKPKDKFIEQALEMLVEAPQGGMVVVFHRDGTLSLNGLVCHRTACFPTGAIRVLDEDKVLDNFASFVAGFVMEDTEADKATRLEWRKVCRALGRREEAYPDHLLFSSPSVMAAFTQHATTLPELTAQVPLVKDKTVKNREAFHHGSASIVRPTEVQHVQQCVQWARKHEVGLTVVGGGHSGQCLWPNVVSVDMSAFDHIHILPAGKDGGESSSDSVVIAGAGCKTGDIVRKTMAAGLTVPLGARPSVGAGLWLQGGIGHLARLYGLACDAIIGAVVVSVDSGEALCIGHVPSQHRPAGAVRPKNESDLLWAIKGAGSNFGIVVSITFKAYVAPVHLIRSWVIPLSDSLEARRRLSDLDNLIASKLPRNCSADAYLYWEFGQLHLGITMFEASTTRLISDTSTPTPPPVDVDTILGLDGKFDVVDGIGLFDAEMYMSQMHGGHGGCKTSAFKRCVFLKNIGAVNVADILTTAVGTRPTPLCYLHLLHGGGAVSQVASGATAFGCRDWDYACVITGVWPRDQDGTEIAHAVERWVYNVARDLLPLSSGVYGADLGPDPRDAILAAKAFGPNRPRLARLKHCSDPHNVLAYACPLPRVSMKQRLIILVTGDSCAGKDYCADIWVSALLAYNHKDLTARAVSISDATKREYATATGADLNRLLSDRAYKEQHRPALTAFFQDQVRHRPRLPEEHFLNVVDSAADVDVLLITGMRDEAPVATFSHLVPDARLLEVRVQAGEEMRRARGGCHGSDDDSNDNKNNDNGRLNLTALDHHPDLIFHNDTTGDKAAKAFADYYLLPFCHEDLQRLTDMVRQVPDFPRLGIEFRHVLDISQQPGGLTLCTSLLQSHFTGDWAKVDAVACCEAGGFVYASALASQVGVPLALIREAGKLPPPTISVAKSPSHVSLSTSNGMNEKRIEMARGLIPRGGSVVVVDDVLATGNTLCAVLQLLDEAGISSKDVTIMVVAEFPLHRGREFLRQRGFGGVKIQSLLVFDGV
;
A
#
# COMPACT_ATOMS: atom_id res chain seq x y z
N MET A 1 -22.07 -11.32 -19.48
CA MET A 1 -22.04 -11.94 -18.16
C MET A 1 -22.90 -11.14 -17.18
N ALA A 2 -24.18 -11.52 -17.06
CA ALA A 2 -25.09 -10.93 -16.08
C ALA A 2 -24.57 -11.10 -14.63
N THR A 3 -24.95 -10.20 -13.74
CA THR A 3 -24.66 -10.33 -12.30
C THR A 3 -25.57 -11.36 -11.64
N LEU A 4 -25.13 -11.92 -10.51
CA LEU A 4 -25.99 -12.79 -9.69
C LEU A 4 -27.27 -12.12 -9.22
N ASN A 5 -27.23 -10.82 -8.94
CA ASN A 5 -28.42 -10.06 -8.57
C ASN A 5 -29.40 -9.95 -9.73
N SER A 6 -28.92 -9.60 -10.94
CA SER A 6 -29.76 -9.58 -12.14
C SER A 6 -30.35 -10.96 -12.42
N LEU A 7 -29.57 -12.03 -12.22
CA LEU A 7 -30.06 -13.40 -12.31
C LEU A 7 -31.16 -13.67 -11.26
N LYS A 8 -30.92 -13.33 -9.99
CA LYS A 8 -31.89 -13.52 -8.90
C LYS A 8 -33.21 -12.81 -9.16
N GLU A 9 -33.17 -11.57 -9.63
CA GLU A 9 -34.37 -10.82 -10.02
C GLU A 9 -35.12 -11.49 -11.17
N ALA A 10 -34.41 -11.93 -12.22
CA ALA A 10 -35.00 -12.62 -13.36
C ALA A 10 -35.64 -13.97 -12.96
N LEU A 11 -34.97 -14.76 -12.12
CA LEU A 11 -35.51 -16.01 -11.56
C LEU A 11 -36.77 -15.72 -10.71
N GLY A 12 -36.71 -14.69 -9.87
CA GLY A 12 -37.83 -14.25 -9.04
C GLY A 12 -39.04 -13.84 -9.87
N GLN A 13 -38.87 -13.02 -10.91
CA GLN A 13 -39.94 -12.58 -11.81
C GLN A 13 -40.63 -13.74 -12.52
N LYS A 14 -39.88 -14.74 -12.98
CA LYS A 14 -40.42 -15.94 -13.64
C LYS A 14 -41.17 -16.88 -12.68
N ALA A 15 -41.05 -16.67 -11.37
CA ALA A 15 -41.79 -17.39 -10.34
C ALA A 15 -43.03 -16.61 -9.80
N VAL A 16 -43.37 -15.45 -10.37
CA VAL A 16 -44.52 -14.61 -9.93
C VAL A 16 -45.86 -15.07 -10.53
N THR A 17 -45.86 -15.92 -11.54
CA THR A 17 -47.09 -16.49 -12.14
C THR A 17 -47.83 -17.49 -11.24
N THR A 18 -47.33 -17.75 -10.02
CA THR A 18 -47.83 -18.74 -9.07
C THR A 18 -47.92 -18.10 -7.67
N PRO A 19 -48.99 -18.31 -6.88
CA PRO A 19 -49.23 -17.57 -5.63
C PRO A 19 -48.10 -17.73 -4.61
N SER A 20 -47.74 -16.65 -3.90
CA SER A 20 -46.63 -16.60 -2.94
C SER A 20 -46.75 -17.59 -1.78
N SER A 21 -47.96 -18.09 -1.50
CA SER A 21 -48.25 -19.11 -0.48
C SER A 21 -47.72 -20.51 -0.82
N SER A 22 -47.13 -20.71 -2.00
CA SER A 22 -46.61 -22.02 -2.48
C SER A 22 -45.08 -22.11 -2.50
N ARG A 23 -44.36 -21.16 -1.87
CA ARG A 23 -42.89 -21.12 -1.83
C ARG A 23 -42.37 -21.72 -0.52
N GLN A 24 -41.49 -22.70 -0.63
CA GLN A 24 -40.82 -23.35 0.51
C GLN A 24 -39.35 -22.92 0.58
N GLN A 25 -38.84 -22.67 1.80
CA GLN A 25 -37.41 -22.47 2.02
C GLN A 25 -36.62 -23.73 1.66
N LEU A 26 -35.38 -23.55 1.22
CA LEU A 26 -34.49 -24.66 0.87
C LEU A 26 -34.24 -25.56 2.07
N SER A 27 -34.29 -26.87 1.87
CA SER A 27 -33.81 -27.83 2.87
C SER A 27 -32.28 -27.73 3.04
N ASP A 28 -31.75 -28.26 4.13
CA ASP A 28 -30.30 -28.23 4.37
C ASP A 28 -29.48 -28.89 3.26
N THR A 29 -30.00 -29.97 2.69
CA THR A 29 -29.36 -30.69 1.58
C THR A 29 -29.41 -29.89 0.27
N GLN A 30 -30.53 -29.22 -0.01
CA GLN A 30 -30.67 -28.35 -1.19
C GLN A 30 -29.76 -27.13 -1.07
N TYR A 31 -29.71 -26.51 0.11
CA TYR A 31 -28.81 -25.38 0.38
C TYR A 31 -27.34 -25.81 0.24
N SER A 32 -26.95 -26.95 0.81
CA SER A 32 -25.58 -27.48 0.68
C SER A 32 -25.21 -27.72 -0.79
N ALA A 33 -26.10 -28.35 -1.58
CA ALA A 33 -25.84 -28.63 -2.99
C ALA A 33 -25.67 -27.35 -3.83
N GLY A 34 -26.47 -26.32 -3.54
CA GLY A 34 -26.32 -25.00 -4.16
C GLY A 34 -25.04 -24.29 -3.73
N PHE A 35 -24.72 -24.30 -2.43
CA PHE A 35 -23.54 -23.67 -1.87
C PHE A 35 -22.23 -24.27 -2.39
N ASP A 36 -22.17 -25.59 -2.61
CA ASP A 36 -20.96 -26.25 -3.14
C ASP A 36 -20.55 -25.69 -4.52
N ILE A 37 -21.51 -25.22 -5.32
CA ILE A 37 -21.27 -24.53 -6.61
C ILE A 37 -20.59 -23.17 -6.37
N PHE A 38 -20.90 -22.49 -5.27
CA PHE A 38 -20.31 -21.19 -4.89
C PHE A 38 -18.96 -21.34 -4.17
N ALA A 39 -18.76 -22.43 -3.44
CA ALA A 39 -17.55 -22.69 -2.65
C ALA A 39 -16.32 -22.98 -3.52
N GLY A 40 -16.51 -23.43 -4.77
CA GLY A 40 -15.44 -23.65 -5.76
C GLY A 40 -14.98 -22.38 -6.49
N GLY A 41 -15.50 -21.20 -6.15
CA GLY A 41 -15.16 -19.93 -6.80
C GLY A 41 -13.81 -19.36 -6.36
N SER A 42 -13.24 -18.50 -7.22
CA SER A 42 -11.96 -17.80 -6.97
C SER A 42 -12.00 -16.84 -5.78
N GLU A 43 -13.16 -16.36 -5.36
CA GLU A 43 -13.29 -15.31 -4.33
C GLU A 43 -12.56 -15.62 -3.01
N TYR A 44 -12.66 -16.85 -2.51
CA TYR A 44 -11.99 -17.18 -1.25
C TYR A 44 -10.46 -17.17 -1.41
N GLN A 45 -9.94 -17.80 -2.47
CA GLN A 45 -8.49 -17.94 -2.70
C GLN A 45 -7.85 -16.64 -3.17
N ASP A 46 -8.50 -15.93 -4.10
CA ASP A 46 -7.93 -14.78 -4.79
C ASP A 46 -8.22 -13.46 -4.07
N PHE A 47 -9.19 -13.43 -3.14
CA PHE A 47 -9.60 -12.21 -2.45
C PHE A 47 -9.68 -12.35 -0.92
N ILE A 48 -10.55 -13.21 -0.37
CA ILE A 48 -10.77 -13.23 1.09
C ILE A 48 -9.52 -13.66 1.85
N ILE A 49 -8.90 -14.78 1.45
CA ILE A 49 -7.70 -15.34 2.09
C ILE A 49 -6.50 -14.39 2.08
N PRO A 50 -6.14 -13.72 0.97
CA PRO A 50 -5.02 -12.78 0.97
C PRO A 50 -5.34 -11.45 1.67
N GLN A 51 -6.59 -10.97 1.64
CA GLN A 51 -6.96 -9.66 2.19
C GLN A 51 -7.24 -9.69 3.69
N LEU A 52 -7.87 -10.76 4.19
CA LEU A 52 -8.28 -10.87 5.59
C LEU A 52 -7.10 -10.76 6.58
N PRO A 53 -5.95 -11.45 6.41
CA PRO A 53 -4.78 -11.27 7.27
C PRO A 53 -4.31 -9.81 7.33
N GLN A 54 -4.27 -9.12 6.19
CA GLN A 54 -3.82 -7.72 6.11
C GLN A 54 -4.78 -6.75 6.80
N LEU A 55 -6.07 -7.09 6.85
CA LEU A 55 -7.09 -6.34 7.58
C LEU A 55 -6.99 -6.61 9.08
N LEU A 56 -6.78 -7.87 9.47
CA LEU A 56 -6.75 -8.31 10.87
C LEU A 56 -5.40 -8.06 11.56
N ALA A 57 -4.32 -7.80 10.81
CA ALA A 57 -2.98 -7.65 11.34
C ALA A 57 -2.89 -6.66 12.52
N PRO A 58 -3.47 -5.44 12.50
CA PRO A 58 -3.42 -4.52 13.64
C PRO A 58 -4.01 -5.13 14.92
N LEU A 59 -5.20 -5.74 14.81
CA LEU A 59 -5.90 -6.38 15.94
C LEU A 59 -5.13 -7.59 16.47
N PHE A 60 -4.59 -8.43 15.59
CA PHE A 60 -3.86 -9.62 16.01
C PHE A 60 -2.47 -9.27 16.54
N ASN A 61 -1.83 -8.21 16.06
CA ASN A 61 -0.50 -7.80 16.53
C ASN A 61 -0.56 -7.22 17.95
N SER A 62 -1.61 -6.49 18.29
CA SER A 62 -1.78 -5.93 19.63
C SER A 62 -2.28 -6.92 20.68
N ARG A 63 -2.85 -8.06 20.25
CA ARG A 63 -3.44 -9.05 21.15
C ARG A 63 -2.65 -10.36 21.20
N LEU A 64 -2.42 -10.84 22.41
CA LEU A 64 -1.85 -12.18 22.64
C LEU A 64 -2.87 -13.29 22.37
N HIS A 65 -4.14 -13.00 22.66
CA HIS A 65 -5.26 -13.92 22.54
C HIS A 65 -6.42 -13.21 21.87
N VAL A 66 -7.08 -13.90 20.95
CA VAL A 66 -8.21 -13.40 20.17
C VAL A 66 -9.40 -14.34 20.37
N SER A 67 -10.55 -13.77 20.67
CA SER A 67 -11.86 -14.41 20.68
C SER A 67 -12.62 -14.07 19.40
N VAL A 68 -13.18 -15.07 18.72
CA VAL A 68 -13.85 -14.89 17.43
C VAL A 68 -15.26 -15.46 17.43
N LEU A 69 -16.18 -14.73 16.81
CA LEU A 69 -17.53 -15.15 16.47
C LEU A 69 -17.69 -15.18 14.94
N GLU A 70 -18.02 -16.32 14.36
CA GLU A 70 -18.40 -16.42 12.93
C GLU A 70 -19.90 -16.60 12.74
N ILE A 71 -20.51 -15.78 11.89
CA ILE A 71 -21.93 -15.83 11.56
C ILE A 71 -22.07 -16.39 10.14
N GLY A 72 -22.64 -17.58 10.05
CA GLY A 72 -22.74 -18.38 8.84
C GLY A 72 -21.36 -18.80 8.32
N PRO A 73 -20.52 -19.54 9.06
CA PRO A 73 -19.23 -20.01 8.56
C PRO A 73 -19.36 -20.93 7.34
N GLY A 74 -20.50 -21.62 7.16
CA GLY A 74 -20.64 -22.70 6.20
C GLY A 74 -19.88 -23.96 6.66
N PRO A 75 -19.41 -24.81 5.73
CA PRO A 75 -18.84 -26.11 6.08
C PRO A 75 -17.44 -26.05 6.73
N LYS A 76 -16.73 -24.92 6.60
CA LYS A 76 -15.39 -24.68 7.16
C LYS A 76 -15.24 -23.20 7.52
N SER A 77 -14.60 -22.91 8.65
CA SER A 77 -14.28 -21.53 9.04
C SER A 77 -13.25 -20.89 8.13
N VAL A 78 -13.41 -19.59 7.85
CA VAL A 78 -12.44 -18.82 7.05
C VAL A 78 -11.09 -18.65 7.78
N LEU A 79 -11.10 -18.66 9.12
CA LEU A 79 -9.89 -18.54 9.94
C LEU A 79 -8.92 -19.70 9.73
N GLY A 80 -9.41 -20.86 9.27
CA GLY A 80 -8.57 -22.02 8.95
C GLY A 80 -7.52 -21.76 7.88
N TYR A 81 -7.77 -20.79 7.01
CA TYR A 81 -6.89 -20.43 5.90
C TYR A 81 -5.91 -19.30 6.26
N LEU A 82 -6.01 -18.73 7.46
CA LEU A 82 -5.08 -17.71 7.91
C LEU A 82 -3.68 -18.30 8.16
N PRO A 83 -2.61 -17.47 8.07
CA PRO A 83 -1.27 -17.87 8.48
C PRO A 83 -1.25 -18.46 9.89
N HIS A 84 -0.40 -19.47 10.11
CA HIS A 84 -0.31 -20.20 11.39
C HIS A 84 -0.08 -19.29 12.60
N SER A 85 0.71 -18.23 12.40
CA SER A 85 1.00 -17.21 13.40
C SER A 85 -0.27 -16.53 13.94
N LEU A 86 -1.26 -16.28 13.08
CA LEU A 86 -2.55 -15.71 13.45
C LEU A 86 -3.46 -16.78 14.07
N ARG A 87 -3.52 -17.99 13.48
CA ARG A 87 -4.37 -19.09 13.97
C ARG A 87 -4.05 -19.48 15.41
N LYS A 88 -2.77 -19.44 15.81
CA LYS A 88 -2.32 -19.70 17.20
C LYS A 88 -2.82 -18.68 18.23
N LYS A 89 -3.17 -17.46 17.79
CA LYS A 89 -3.69 -16.42 18.69
C LYS A 89 -5.17 -16.62 19.01
N VAL A 90 -5.91 -17.38 18.20
CA VAL A 90 -7.33 -17.67 18.44
C VAL A 90 -7.46 -18.64 19.61
N ARG A 91 -7.98 -18.14 20.74
CA ARG A 91 -8.17 -18.92 21.98
C ARG A 91 -9.63 -19.31 22.23
N ARG A 92 -10.58 -18.56 21.68
CA ARG A 92 -12.02 -18.81 21.81
C ARG A 92 -12.68 -18.66 20.44
N TYR A 93 -13.55 -19.60 20.10
CA TYR A 93 -14.28 -19.62 18.85
C TYR A 93 -15.74 -19.98 19.10
N ALA A 94 -16.65 -19.19 18.56
CA ALA A 94 -18.08 -19.48 18.51
C ALA A 94 -18.61 -19.25 17.08
N ALA A 95 -19.70 -19.92 16.72
CA ALA A 95 -20.35 -19.69 15.44
C ALA A 95 -21.87 -19.87 15.48
N PHE A 96 -22.59 -19.07 14.70
CA PHE A 96 -24.02 -19.28 14.39
C PHE A 96 -24.16 -19.88 13.00
N GLU A 97 -24.63 -21.12 12.90
CA GLU A 97 -24.84 -21.83 11.64
C GLU A 97 -26.19 -22.56 11.67
N PRO A 98 -27.25 -22.01 11.03
CA PRO A 98 -28.58 -22.60 11.07
C PRO A 98 -28.70 -23.91 10.26
N ASN A 99 -27.80 -24.18 9.31
CA ASN A 99 -27.83 -25.40 8.52
C ASN A 99 -27.16 -26.56 9.30
N GLU A 100 -27.91 -27.61 9.63
CA GLU A 100 -27.43 -28.71 10.48
C GLU A 100 -26.24 -29.46 9.86
N LEU A 101 -26.23 -29.60 8.53
CA LEU A 101 -25.13 -30.24 7.81
C LEU A 101 -23.84 -29.42 7.92
N PHE A 102 -23.94 -28.09 7.81
CA PHE A 102 -22.80 -27.19 7.92
C PHE A 102 -22.30 -27.06 9.36
N ALA A 103 -23.21 -26.91 10.32
CA ALA A 103 -22.86 -26.91 11.75
C ALA A 103 -22.09 -28.19 12.12
N THR A 104 -22.58 -29.35 11.69
CA THR A 104 -21.90 -30.64 11.92
C THR A 104 -20.55 -30.72 11.20
N LYS A 105 -20.45 -30.21 9.95
CA LYS A 105 -19.20 -30.21 9.18
C LYS A 105 -18.13 -29.31 9.80
N VAL A 106 -18.48 -28.08 10.23
CA VAL A 106 -17.53 -27.16 10.85
C VAL A 106 -17.09 -27.64 12.22
N GLU A 107 -18.01 -28.19 13.02
CA GLU A 107 -17.71 -28.81 14.31
C GLU A 107 -16.72 -29.97 14.14
N LYS A 108 -17.00 -30.88 13.20
CA LYS A 108 -16.09 -31.99 12.88
C LYS A 108 -14.74 -31.47 12.37
N TRP A 109 -14.74 -30.49 11.47
CA TRP A 109 -13.52 -29.94 10.90
C TRP A 109 -12.63 -29.25 11.94
N LEU A 110 -13.19 -28.60 12.96
CA LEU A 110 -12.45 -28.04 14.10
C LEU A 110 -11.92 -29.14 15.05
N CYS A 111 -12.61 -30.28 15.16
CA CYS A 111 -12.33 -31.32 16.15
C CYS A 111 -11.57 -32.56 15.62
N THR A 112 -11.50 -32.81 14.30
CA THR A 112 -10.82 -34.00 13.75
C THR A 112 -9.56 -33.66 12.95
N SER A 113 -8.42 -34.16 13.44
CA SER A 113 -7.15 -34.25 12.70
C SER A 113 -6.95 -35.68 12.23
N LEU A 114 -6.81 -35.92 10.93
CA LEU A 114 -6.30 -37.22 10.49
C LEU A 114 -4.82 -37.15 10.07
N GLU A 115 -4.34 -36.08 9.41
CA GLU A 115 -2.92 -36.04 8.98
C GLU A 115 -2.30 -34.62 8.90
N ALA A 116 -3.01 -33.57 9.37
CA ALA A 116 -2.54 -32.17 9.34
C ALA A 116 -2.83 -31.46 10.68
N GLU A 117 -2.02 -30.46 11.04
CA GLU A 117 -2.22 -29.61 12.23
C GLU A 117 -3.68 -29.15 12.39
N PHE A 118 -4.18 -29.09 13.63
CA PHE A 118 -5.51 -28.55 13.93
C PHE A 118 -5.71 -27.17 13.26
N PRO A 119 -6.89 -26.89 12.67
CA PRO A 119 -7.13 -25.59 12.03
C PRO A 119 -6.99 -24.42 13.00
N LEU A 120 -7.47 -24.57 14.24
CA LEU A 120 -7.28 -23.61 15.33
C LEU A 120 -6.55 -24.31 16.49
N PRO A 121 -5.21 -24.35 16.50
CA PRO A 121 -4.45 -25.27 17.35
C PRO A 121 -4.38 -24.88 18.84
N CYS A 122 -4.89 -23.71 19.22
CA CYS A 122 -4.71 -23.14 20.56
C CYS A 122 -6.02 -22.82 21.28
N LEU A 123 -7.16 -23.35 20.82
CA LEU A 123 -8.45 -23.17 21.49
C LEU A 123 -8.39 -23.62 22.96
N ALA A 124 -8.82 -22.74 23.86
CA ALA A 124 -8.83 -22.98 25.31
C ALA A 124 -10.04 -23.80 25.77
N SER A 125 -11.11 -23.81 24.96
CA SER A 125 -12.34 -24.56 25.19
C SER A 125 -12.85 -25.15 23.86
N PRO A 126 -13.75 -26.15 23.90
CA PRO A 126 -14.45 -26.60 22.70
C PRO A 126 -15.14 -25.43 21.97
N PRO A 127 -15.22 -25.46 20.64
CA PRO A 127 -15.89 -24.42 19.87
C PRO A 127 -17.39 -24.38 20.18
N GLY A 128 -17.95 -23.19 20.39
CA GLY A 128 -19.39 -23.01 20.62
C GLY A 128 -20.15 -22.94 19.30
N ILE A 129 -20.66 -24.07 18.81
CA ILE A 129 -21.43 -24.11 17.55
C ILE A 129 -22.93 -24.04 17.83
N HIS A 130 -23.54 -22.90 17.52
CA HIS A 130 -24.96 -22.63 17.71
C HIS A 130 -25.73 -22.97 16.44
N ARG A 131 -26.59 -24.01 16.51
CA ARG A 131 -27.39 -24.52 15.38
C ARG A 131 -28.68 -23.74 15.18
N LEU A 132 -28.55 -22.43 15.10
CA LEU A 132 -29.66 -21.49 15.00
C LEU A 132 -29.22 -20.21 14.28
N PRO A 133 -30.15 -19.47 13.63
CA PRO A 133 -29.80 -18.23 12.96
C PRO A 133 -29.42 -17.14 13.97
N PHE A 134 -28.48 -16.28 13.59
CA PHE A 134 -28.22 -15.04 14.33
C PHE A 134 -29.40 -14.08 14.12
N VAL A 135 -30.14 -13.78 15.19
CA VAL A 135 -31.38 -12.96 15.16
C VAL A 135 -31.22 -11.68 15.97
N LEU A 136 -32.02 -10.66 15.64
CA LEU A 136 -32.06 -9.41 16.39
C LEU A 136 -32.66 -9.62 17.78
N ASN A 137 -32.05 -9.02 18.81
CA ASN A 137 -32.50 -9.13 20.21
C ASN A 137 -33.98 -8.74 20.43
N SER A 138 -34.55 -7.88 19.60
CA SER A 138 -35.97 -7.48 19.67
C SER A 138 -36.97 -8.60 19.37
N ASN A 139 -36.53 -9.71 18.78
CA ASN A 139 -37.38 -10.81 18.32
C ASN A 139 -37.36 -12.04 19.25
N ILE A 140 -36.68 -11.95 20.40
CA ILE A 140 -36.65 -13.03 21.39
C ILE A 140 -37.95 -12.98 22.19
N ASN A 141 -38.94 -13.78 21.80
CA ASN A 141 -40.13 -14.03 22.61
C ASN A 141 -39.71 -14.72 23.93
N SER A 142 -40.27 -14.26 25.05
CA SER A 142 -39.96 -14.66 26.43
C SER A 142 -40.20 -16.13 26.80
N ASP A 143 -40.49 -17.02 25.85
CA ASP A 143 -41.06 -18.35 26.11
C ASP A 143 -40.11 -19.52 25.83
N ALA A 144 -38.81 -19.30 25.59
CA ALA A 144 -37.81 -20.37 25.45
C ALA A 144 -36.77 -20.32 26.58
N SER A 145 -37.02 -21.08 27.65
CA SER A 145 -36.19 -21.19 28.86
C SER A 145 -34.85 -21.96 28.69
N THR A 146 -34.26 -21.97 27.49
CA THR A 146 -33.01 -22.70 27.20
C THR A 146 -31.99 -21.96 26.32
N SER A 147 -32.19 -20.69 25.94
CA SER A 147 -31.14 -19.92 25.28
C SER A 147 -30.15 -19.34 26.31
N THR A 148 -28.96 -19.94 26.44
CA THR A 148 -27.79 -19.27 27.01
C THR A 148 -27.65 -17.88 26.39
N ASN A 149 -27.63 -16.82 27.21
CA ASN A 149 -27.51 -15.40 26.81
C ASN A 149 -26.16 -15.11 26.13
N ILE A 150 -25.97 -15.57 24.90
CA ILE A 150 -24.78 -15.27 24.08
C ILE A 150 -24.70 -13.78 23.75
N SER A 151 -25.82 -13.05 23.83
CA SER A 151 -25.87 -11.58 23.72
C SER A 151 -24.99 -10.85 24.74
N ASP A 152 -24.70 -11.49 25.89
CA ASP A 152 -23.83 -10.91 26.92
C ASP A 152 -22.34 -11.24 26.70
N GLU A 153 -22.03 -12.11 25.73
CA GLU A 153 -20.66 -12.51 25.42
C GLU A 153 -19.97 -11.48 24.52
N ARG A 154 -18.75 -11.09 24.91
CA ARG A 154 -17.92 -10.17 24.13
C ARG A 154 -16.86 -10.92 23.32
N PHE A 155 -16.61 -10.46 22.09
CA PHE A 155 -15.64 -11.01 21.15
C PHE A 155 -14.70 -9.94 20.62
N ASP A 156 -13.49 -10.34 20.22
CA ASP A 156 -12.52 -9.43 19.62
C ASP A 156 -12.78 -9.24 18.12
N LEU A 157 -13.31 -10.28 17.48
CA LEU A 157 -13.61 -10.32 16.06
C LEU A 157 -14.98 -10.97 15.82
N VAL A 158 -15.83 -10.31 15.03
CA VAL A 158 -17.09 -10.89 14.53
C VAL A 158 -17.04 -10.92 13.00
N LEU A 159 -17.32 -12.06 12.38
CA LEU A 159 -17.28 -12.24 10.93
C LEU A 159 -18.66 -12.60 10.38
N PHE A 160 -19.13 -11.87 9.37
CA PHE A 160 -20.30 -12.24 8.57
C PHE A 160 -19.84 -12.82 7.23
N CYS A 161 -19.90 -14.15 7.09
CA CYS A 161 -19.21 -14.84 6.01
C CYS A 161 -20.00 -14.96 4.69
N HIS A 162 -21.34 -14.95 4.73
CA HIS A 162 -22.19 -15.17 3.54
C HIS A 162 -23.18 -14.04 3.28
N SER A 163 -22.68 -12.81 3.09
CA SER A 163 -23.48 -11.67 2.58
C SER A 163 -24.71 -11.27 3.42
N MET A 164 -24.79 -11.76 4.65
CA MET A 164 -25.90 -11.51 5.55
C MET A 164 -27.25 -11.90 4.91
N TYR A 165 -27.32 -13.01 4.17
CA TYR A 165 -28.55 -13.45 3.53
C TYR A 165 -29.66 -13.66 4.57
N GLY A 166 -30.87 -13.16 4.27
CA GLY A 166 -32.02 -13.23 5.18
C GLY A 166 -32.02 -12.18 6.29
N MET A 167 -30.94 -11.42 6.49
CA MET A 167 -30.84 -10.39 7.52
C MET A 167 -31.33 -9.05 6.98
N LYS A 168 -32.48 -8.57 7.47
CA LYS A 168 -33.05 -7.26 7.11
C LYS A 168 -33.63 -6.56 8.34
N PRO A 169 -33.32 -5.26 8.56
CA PRO A 169 -32.34 -4.45 7.82
C PRO A 169 -30.89 -4.78 8.26
N LYS A 170 -29.93 -4.80 7.32
CA LYS A 170 -28.56 -5.32 7.56
C LYS A 170 -27.77 -4.51 8.59
N ASP A 171 -27.94 -3.18 8.59
CA ASP A 171 -27.30 -2.25 9.52
C ASP A 171 -27.57 -2.62 10.99
N LYS A 172 -28.80 -3.03 11.34
CA LYS A 172 -29.16 -3.41 12.71
C LYS A 172 -28.42 -4.65 13.22
N PHE A 173 -28.12 -5.60 12.33
CA PHE A 173 -27.33 -6.77 12.70
C PHE A 173 -25.85 -6.41 12.93
N ILE A 174 -25.33 -5.45 12.17
CA ILE A 174 -23.96 -4.94 12.37
C ILE A 174 -23.90 -4.16 13.68
N GLU A 175 -24.88 -3.30 13.98
CA GLU A 175 -24.99 -2.59 15.27
C GLU A 175 -24.98 -3.58 16.45
N GLN A 176 -25.79 -4.64 16.41
CA GLN A 176 -25.77 -5.68 17.44
C GLN A 176 -24.40 -6.37 17.53
N ALA A 177 -23.74 -6.66 16.41
CA ALA A 177 -22.40 -7.24 16.42
C ALA A 177 -21.33 -6.27 16.99
N LEU A 178 -21.49 -4.96 16.80
CA LEU A 178 -20.62 -3.94 17.38
C LEU A 178 -20.76 -3.88 18.90
N GLU A 179 -21.97 -4.03 19.44
CA GLU A 179 -22.22 -4.12 20.89
C GLU A 179 -21.57 -5.36 21.52
N MET A 180 -21.39 -6.43 20.74
CA MET A 180 -20.71 -7.65 21.16
C MET A 180 -19.17 -7.54 21.14
N LEU A 181 -18.57 -6.39 20.78
CA LEU A 181 -17.11 -6.25 20.76
C LEU A 181 -16.51 -6.01 22.15
N VAL A 182 -15.33 -6.55 22.43
CA VAL A 182 -14.57 -6.26 23.67
C VAL A 182 -14.11 -4.80 23.71
N GLU A 183 -14.31 -4.15 24.85
CA GLU A 183 -13.90 -2.75 25.09
C GLU A 183 -12.44 -2.65 25.58
N ALA A 184 -11.62 -1.86 24.87
CA ALA A 184 -10.27 -1.36 25.24
C ALA A 184 -9.14 -2.39 25.50
N PRO A 185 -7.84 -2.04 25.32
CA PRO A 185 -7.31 -0.75 24.86
C PRO A 185 -7.32 -0.53 23.33
N GLN A 186 -7.47 -1.58 22.52
CA GLN A 186 -7.73 -1.47 21.08
C GLN A 186 -9.06 -2.16 20.77
N GLY A 187 -10.01 -1.45 20.17
CA GLY A 187 -11.37 -1.93 19.93
C GLY A 187 -11.41 -3.19 19.07
N GLY A 188 -12.41 -4.05 19.30
CA GLY A 188 -12.68 -5.19 18.44
C GLY A 188 -13.11 -4.79 17.02
N MET A 189 -13.29 -5.78 16.14
CA MET A 189 -13.63 -5.56 14.75
C MET A 189 -14.80 -6.44 14.29
N VAL A 190 -15.71 -5.87 13.50
CA VAL A 190 -16.73 -6.62 12.74
C VAL A 190 -16.32 -6.59 11.27
N VAL A 191 -16.28 -7.74 10.61
CA VAL A 191 -15.95 -7.85 9.18
C VAL A 191 -17.11 -8.50 8.44
N VAL A 192 -17.52 -7.90 7.33
CA VAL A 192 -18.61 -8.38 6.49
C VAL A 192 -18.07 -8.73 5.12
N PHE A 193 -18.26 -9.99 4.69
CA PHE A 193 -18.05 -10.42 3.31
C PHE A 193 -19.38 -10.33 2.56
N HIS A 194 -19.44 -9.46 1.55
CA HIS A 194 -20.64 -9.20 0.78
C HIS A 194 -20.44 -9.40 -0.72
N ARG A 195 -21.31 -10.22 -1.33
CA ARG A 195 -21.35 -10.57 -2.75
C ARG A 195 -22.39 -9.73 -3.46
N ASP A 196 -22.04 -8.49 -3.81
CA ASP A 196 -22.86 -7.60 -4.64
C ASP A 196 -22.15 -6.32 -5.13
N GLY A 197 -20.81 -6.24 -5.00
CA GLY A 197 -20.05 -5.02 -5.32
C GLY A 197 -20.37 -3.77 -4.47
N THR A 198 -21.54 -3.70 -3.81
CA THR A 198 -21.99 -2.57 -2.98
C THR A 198 -22.73 -3.07 -1.74
N LEU A 199 -22.34 -2.59 -0.56
CA LEU A 199 -23.04 -2.83 0.70
C LEU A 199 -23.52 -1.48 1.21
N SER A 200 -24.83 -1.23 1.28
CA SER A 200 -25.39 0.03 1.81
C SER A 200 -25.88 -0.18 3.24
N LEU A 201 -25.41 0.65 4.18
CA LEU A 201 -25.62 0.45 5.62
C LEU A 201 -26.18 1.67 6.36
N ASN A 202 -27.05 2.46 5.71
CA ASN A 202 -27.87 3.51 6.34
C ASN A 202 -27.12 4.45 7.33
N GLY A 203 -25.87 4.83 7.00
CA GLY A 203 -25.09 5.79 7.80
C GLY A 203 -24.00 5.18 8.68
N LEU A 204 -23.84 3.85 8.72
CA LEU A 204 -22.67 3.24 9.34
C LEU A 204 -21.40 3.57 8.56
N VAL A 205 -20.36 3.98 9.29
CA VAL A 205 -19.07 4.36 8.72
C VAL A 205 -18.12 3.16 8.73
N CYS A 206 -17.56 2.85 7.57
CA CYS A 206 -16.61 1.77 7.42
C CYS A 206 -15.21 2.23 7.85
N HIS A 207 -14.53 1.39 8.65
CA HIS A 207 -13.13 1.58 9.01
C HIS A 207 -12.23 1.32 7.78
N ARG A 208 -12.50 0.23 7.06
CA ARG A 208 -11.74 -0.14 5.86
C ARG A 208 -12.55 -1.02 4.91
N THR A 209 -12.39 -0.81 3.62
CA THR A 209 -13.03 -1.61 2.57
C THR A 209 -12.00 -2.18 1.61
N ALA A 210 -12.20 -3.42 1.17
CA ALA A 210 -11.52 -4.01 0.02
C ALA A 210 -12.57 -4.56 -0.95
N CYS A 211 -12.29 -4.57 -2.25
CA CYS A 211 -13.21 -5.08 -3.26
C CYS A 211 -12.53 -6.07 -4.21
N PHE A 212 -13.35 -6.91 -4.85
CA PHE A 212 -12.96 -7.87 -5.88
C PHE A 212 -13.95 -7.76 -7.05
N PRO A 213 -13.79 -6.73 -7.90
CA PRO A 213 -14.77 -6.41 -8.94
C PRO A 213 -14.83 -7.44 -10.07
N THR A 214 -13.79 -8.26 -10.24
CA THR A 214 -13.69 -9.28 -11.29
C THR A 214 -14.20 -10.66 -10.86
N GLY A 215 -14.79 -10.78 -9.66
CA GLY A 215 -15.33 -12.04 -9.17
C GLY A 215 -16.37 -12.63 -10.12
N ALA A 216 -16.31 -13.94 -10.34
CA ALA A 216 -17.23 -14.65 -11.21
C ALA A 216 -17.52 -16.06 -10.67
N ILE A 217 -18.74 -16.53 -10.92
CA ILE A 217 -19.16 -17.90 -10.61
C ILE A 217 -19.26 -18.69 -11.89
N ARG A 218 -18.67 -19.89 -11.88
CA ARG A 218 -18.73 -20.88 -12.96
C ARG A 218 -19.72 -21.97 -12.57
N VAL A 219 -20.67 -22.23 -13.44
CA VAL A 219 -21.70 -23.25 -13.24
C VAL A 219 -21.69 -24.17 -14.45
N LEU A 220 -21.62 -25.49 -14.23
CA LEU A 220 -21.71 -26.45 -15.32
C LEU A 220 -23.10 -26.38 -15.98
N ASP A 221 -23.16 -26.37 -17.31
CA ASP A 221 -24.41 -26.29 -18.08
C ASP A 221 -25.13 -27.65 -18.17
N GLU A 222 -25.39 -28.24 -17.00
CA GLU A 222 -26.17 -29.47 -16.86
C GLU A 222 -27.47 -29.16 -16.13
N ASP A 223 -28.59 -29.69 -16.63
CA ASP A 223 -29.93 -29.41 -16.09
C ASP A 223 -30.04 -29.60 -14.56
N LYS A 224 -29.44 -30.66 -14.02
CA LYS A 224 -29.44 -30.94 -12.58
C LYS A 224 -28.61 -29.93 -11.79
N VAL A 225 -27.49 -29.47 -12.34
CA VAL A 225 -26.63 -28.47 -11.70
C VAL A 225 -27.31 -27.10 -11.73
N LEU A 226 -27.93 -26.75 -12.86
CA LEU A 226 -28.68 -25.52 -13.03
C LEU A 226 -29.91 -25.45 -12.11
N ASP A 227 -30.61 -26.56 -11.87
CA ASP A 227 -31.73 -26.61 -10.92
C ASP A 227 -31.29 -26.24 -9.51
N ASN A 228 -30.19 -26.84 -9.03
CA ASN A 228 -29.65 -26.59 -7.70
C ASN A 228 -29.15 -25.14 -7.60
N PHE A 229 -28.43 -24.67 -8.63
CA PHE A 229 -27.91 -23.31 -8.70
C PHE A 229 -29.03 -22.26 -8.70
N ALA A 230 -30.03 -22.41 -9.57
CA ALA A 230 -31.14 -21.46 -9.68
C ALA A 230 -31.98 -21.41 -8.40
N SER A 231 -32.27 -22.57 -7.80
CA SER A 231 -33.02 -22.64 -6.53
C SER A 231 -32.27 -21.96 -5.39
N PHE A 232 -30.94 -22.14 -5.34
CA PHE A 232 -30.08 -21.47 -4.36
C PHE A 232 -30.04 -19.95 -4.56
N VAL A 233 -29.86 -19.47 -5.79
CA VAL A 233 -29.86 -18.03 -6.11
C VAL A 233 -31.22 -17.39 -5.81
N ALA A 234 -32.32 -18.07 -6.15
CA ALA A 234 -33.67 -17.62 -5.87
C ALA A 234 -34.00 -17.63 -4.37
N GLY A 235 -33.44 -18.60 -3.62
CA GLY A 235 -33.60 -18.78 -2.18
C GLY A 235 -34.85 -19.58 -1.77
N PHE A 236 -35.52 -20.25 -2.71
CA PHE A 236 -36.70 -21.07 -2.44
C PHE A 236 -36.90 -22.14 -3.53
N VAL A 237 -37.78 -23.10 -3.23
CA VAL A 237 -38.37 -24.06 -4.18
C VAL A 237 -39.90 -23.99 -4.10
N MET A 238 -40.61 -24.57 -5.07
CA MET A 238 -42.07 -24.60 -5.03
C MET A 238 -42.55 -25.84 -4.27
N GLU A 239 -43.59 -25.68 -3.45
CA GLU A 239 -44.18 -26.74 -2.64
C GLU A 239 -44.93 -27.78 -3.50
N ASP A 240 -45.61 -27.32 -4.56
CA ASP A 240 -46.26 -28.19 -5.54
C ASP A 240 -45.25 -28.76 -6.54
N THR A 241 -45.23 -30.08 -6.70
CA THR A 241 -44.21 -30.79 -7.49
C THR A 241 -44.28 -30.49 -8.99
N GLU A 242 -45.48 -30.26 -9.54
CA GLU A 242 -45.64 -29.96 -10.97
C GLU A 242 -45.32 -28.48 -11.26
N ALA A 243 -45.71 -27.58 -10.36
CA ALA A 243 -45.31 -26.18 -10.39
C ALA A 243 -43.79 -26.01 -10.24
N ASP A 244 -43.14 -26.81 -9.39
CA ASP A 244 -41.68 -26.81 -9.20
C ASP A 244 -40.95 -27.24 -10.48
N LYS A 245 -41.40 -28.33 -11.12
CA LYS A 245 -40.85 -28.78 -12.42
C LYS A 245 -40.99 -27.72 -13.50
N ALA A 246 -42.17 -27.08 -13.60
CA ALA A 246 -42.40 -26.00 -14.57
C ALA A 246 -41.50 -24.79 -14.30
N THR A 247 -41.36 -24.40 -13.03
CA THR A 247 -40.50 -23.29 -12.60
C THR A 247 -39.03 -23.55 -12.91
N ARG A 248 -38.52 -24.76 -12.58
CA ARG A 248 -37.14 -25.17 -12.90
C ARG A 248 -36.86 -25.14 -14.40
N LEU A 249 -37.80 -25.58 -15.24
CA LEU A 249 -37.65 -25.53 -16.69
C LEU A 249 -37.45 -24.09 -17.19
N GLU A 250 -38.24 -23.14 -16.67
CA GLU A 250 -38.07 -21.71 -17.00
C GLU A 250 -36.77 -21.13 -16.43
N TRP A 251 -36.40 -21.49 -15.20
CA TRP A 251 -35.14 -21.06 -14.58
C TRP A 251 -33.91 -21.52 -15.36
N ARG A 252 -33.87 -22.76 -15.88
CA ARG A 252 -32.80 -23.22 -16.77
C ARG A 252 -32.66 -22.34 -18.01
N LYS A 253 -33.77 -21.94 -18.63
CA LYS A 253 -33.77 -21.02 -19.79
C LYS A 253 -33.20 -19.67 -19.40
N VAL A 254 -33.58 -19.13 -18.25
CA VAL A 254 -33.04 -17.85 -17.74
C VAL A 254 -31.53 -17.95 -17.49
N CYS A 255 -31.06 -19.01 -16.82
CA CYS A 255 -29.64 -19.23 -16.57
C CYS A 255 -28.84 -19.28 -17.89
N ARG A 256 -29.31 -20.04 -18.88
CA ARG A 256 -28.65 -20.15 -20.20
C ARG A 256 -28.68 -18.85 -21.00
N ALA A 257 -29.74 -18.06 -20.86
CA ALA A 257 -29.87 -16.78 -21.55
C ALA A 257 -28.97 -15.69 -20.95
N LEU A 258 -28.78 -15.70 -19.62
CA LEU A 258 -28.02 -14.67 -18.91
C LEU A 258 -26.55 -15.05 -18.67
N GLY A 259 -26.24 -16.35 -18.66
CA GLY A 259 -24.90 -16.88 -18.47
C GLY A 259 -24.02 -16.69 -19.71
N ARG A 260 -22.74 -16.38 -19.50
CA ARG A 260 -21.75 -16.28 -20.59
C ARG A 260 -20.97 -17.58 -20.72
N ARG A 261 -20.72 -18.03 -21.95
CA ARG A 261 -19.75 -19.10 -22.25
C ARG A 261 -18.41 -18.51 -22.64
N GLU A 262 -17.33 -19.16 -22.22
CA GLU A 262 -15.97 -18.85 -22.66
C GLU A 262 -15.44 -20.01 -23.50
N GLU A 263 -14.63 -19.72 -24.52
CA GLU A 263 -14.06 -20.75 -25.40
C GLU A 263 -13.20 -21.76 -24.64
N ALA A 264 -12.54 -21.33 -23.56
CA ALA A 264 -11.74 -22.20 -22.70
C ALA A 264 -12.58 -23.21 -21.89
N TYR A 265 -13.87 -22.91 -21.66
CA TYR A 265 -14.78 -23.72 -20.85
C TYR A 265 -16.20 -23.71 -21.47
N PRO A 266 -16.40 -24.33 -22.64
CA PRO A 266 -17.65 -24.21 -23.41
C PRO A 266 -18.86 -24.82 -22.68
N ASP A 267 -18.61 -25.78 -21.80
CA ASP A 267 -19.63 -26.50 -21.02
C ASP A 267 -20.05 -25.77 -19.74
N HIS A 268 -19.53 -24.55 -19.49
CA HIS A 268 -19.83 -23.78 -18.30
C HIS A 268 -20.50 -22.45 -18.63
N LEU A 269 -21.42 -22.03 -17.75
CA LEU A 269 -22.00 -20.70 -17.70
C LEU A 269 -21.30 -19.87 -16.62
N LEU A 270 -20.91 -18.66 -16.99
CA LEU A 270 -20.29 -17.68 -16.10
C LEU A 270 -21.30 -16.60 -15.72
N PHE A 271 -21.29 -16.22 -14.45
CA PHE A 271 -22.06 -15.10 -13.88
C PHE A 271 -21.15 -14.18 -13.08
N SER A 272 -21.36 -12.86 -13.18
CA SER A 272 -20.59 -11.87 -12.43
C SER A 272 -20.98 -11.91 -10.95
N SER A 273 -19.98 -11.97 -10.08
CA SER A 273 -20.15 -12.00 -8.62
C SER A 273 -19.07 -11.14 -7.96
N PRO A 274 -19.13 -9.81 -8.12
CA PRO A 274 -18.19 -8.92 -7.45
C PRO A 274 -18.38 -8.99 -5.93
N SER A 275 -17.27 -8.94 -5.21
CA SER A 275 -17.26 -9.08 -3.75
C SER A 275 -16.64 -7.89 -3.05
N VAL A 276 -17.08 -7.63 -1.84
CA VAL A 276 -16.58 -6.56 -0.97
C VAL A 276 -16.35 -7.12 0.42
N MET A 277 -15.23 -6.73 1.03
CA MET A 277 -14.92 -6.96 2.42
C MET A 277 -14.97 -5.60 3.13
N ALA A 278 -15.91 -5.43 4.06
CA ALA A 278 -16.10 -4.19 4.80
C ALA A 278 -15.83 -4.43 6.29
N ALA A 279 -14.96 -3.61 6.88
CA ALA A 279 -14.60 -3.67 8.30
C ALA A 279 -15.23 -2.51 9.07
N PHE A 280 -15.71 -2.80 10.26
CA PHE A 280 -16.31 -1.85 11.17
C PHE A 280 -15.68 -2.03 12.55
N THR A 281 -15.52 -0.92 13.26
CA THR A 281 -15.14 -0.90 14.66
C THR A 281 -16.27 -0.26 15.45
N GLN A 282 -16.16 -0.22 16.78
CA GLN A 282 -17.09 0.52 17.65
C GLN A 282 -17.35 1.97 17.20
N HIS A 283 -16.44 2.56 16.41
CA HIS A 283 -16.59 3.92 15.90
C HIS A 283 -17.51 4.05 14.68
N ALA A 284 -18.02 2.96 14.11
CA ALA A 284 -18.89 2.98 12.95
C ALA A 284 -20.20 3.79 13.16
N THR A 285 -20.64 3.94 14.41
CA THR A 285 -21.85 4.68 14.81
C THR A 285 -21.59 6.13 15.22
N THR A 286 -20.37 6.63 15.08
CA THR A 286 -19.95 7.99 15.56
C THR A 286 -20.28 9.12 14.60
N LEU A 287 -20.88 8.84 13.44
CA LEU A 287 -21.28 9.85 12.44
C LEU A 287 -22.14 11.01 13.02
N PRO A 288 -23.07 10.80 13.97
CA PRO A 288 -23.80 11.90 14.59
C PRO A 288 -22.91 12.96 15.25
N GLU A 289 -21.73 12.59 15.77
CA GLU A 289 -20.78 13.56 16.36
C GLU A 289 -20.29 14.58 15.33
N LEU A 290 -20.05 14.13 14.09
CA LEU A 290 -19.59 14.99 13.00
C LEU A 290 -20.75 15.80 12.41
N THR A 291 -21.90 15.18 12.19
CA THR A 291 -23.05 15.85 11.54
C THR A 291 -23.73 16.90 12.43
N ALA A 292 -23.47 16.86 13.74
CA ALA A 292 -23.82 17.94 14.66
C ALA A 292 -22.94 19.20 14.48
N GLN A 293 -21.72 19.05 13.94
CA GLN A 293 -20.75 20.13 13.79
C GLN A 293 -20.68 20.67 12.36
N VAL A 294 -20.88 19.80 11.35
CA VAL A 294 -20.69 20.15 9.94
C VAL A 294 -22.00 19.99 9.16
N PRO A 295 -22.39 20.97 8.33
CA PRO A 295 -23.61 20.90 7.53
C PRO A 295 -23.66 19.67 6.61
N LEU A 296 -24.85 19.11 6.43
CA LEU A 296 -25.10 17.95 5.56
C LEU A 296 -25.65 18.35 4.18
N VAL A 297 -25.40 17.49 3.19
CA VAL A 297 -26.04 17.55 1.87
C VAL A 297 -26.86 16.28 1.65
N LYS A 298 -28.18 16.44 1.49
CA LYS A 298 -29.08 15.31 1.24
C LYS A 298 -29.15 14.91 -0.24
N ASP A 299 -29.09 15.88 -1.15
CA ASP A 299 -29.33 15.66 -2.59
C ASP A 299 -28.18 16.19 -3.47
N LYS A 300 -26.97 15.62 -3.30
CA LYS A 300 -25.83 16.01 -4.13
C LYS A 300 -25.93 15.36 -5.51
N THR A 301 -26.02 16.18 -6.55
CA THR A 301 -25.83 15.68 -7.92
C THR A 301 -24.33 15.52 -8.21
N VAL A 302 -23.87 14.27 -8.28
CA VAL A 302 -22.52 13.92 -8.75
C VAL A 302 -22.54 13.65 -10.25
N LYS A 303 -21.52 14.14 -10.97
CA LYS A 303 -21.46 14.03 -12.44
C LYS A 303 -21.08 12.62 -12.88
N ASN A 304 -20.16 11.99 -12.17
CA ASN A 304 -19.79 10.59 -12.42
C ASN A 304 -20.89 9.65 -11.91
N ARG A 305 -21.38 8.76 -12.78
CA ARG A 305 -22.49 7.86 -12.47
C ARG A 305 -22.08 6.64 -11.63
N GLU A 306 -20.87 6.14 -11.82
CA GLU A 306 -20.30 5.08 -10.97
C GLU A 306 -20.25 5.56 -9.51
N ALA A 307 -19.66 6.74 -9.28
CA ALA A 307 -19.63 7.36 -7.96
C ALA A 307 -21.04 7.64 -7.40
N PHE A 308 -22.00 8.04 -8.24
CA PHE A 308 -23.37 8.31 -7.80
C PHE A 308 -24.06 7.07 -7.23
N HIS A 309 -23.76 5.87 -7.75
CA HIS A 309 -24.31 4.62 -7.23
C HIS A 309 -23.56 4.09 -6.00
N HIS A 310 -22.43 4.69 -5.61
CA HIS A 310 -21.78 4.39 -4.35
C HIS A 310 -22.57 5.01 -3.18
N GLY A 311 -23.16 4.16 -2.34
CA GLY A 311 -23.87 4.59 -1.14
C GLY A 311 -22.91 5.10 -0.05
N SER A 312 -22.49 6.36 -0.15
CA SER A 312 -21.69 7.03 0.89
C SER A 312 -22.42 7.01 2.24
N ALA A 313 -21.69 6.89 3.35
CA ALA A 313 -22.29 6.94 4.69
C ALA A 313 -22.98 8.29 4.92
N SER A 314 -22.33 9.38 4.48
CA SER A 314 -22.88 10.73 4.49
C SER A 314 -22.03 11.68 3.64
N ILE A 315 -22.66 12.73 3.13
CA ILE A 315 -21.99 13.83 2.43
C ILE A 315 -22.08 15.08 3.31
N VAL A 316 -20.96 15.50 3.87
CA VAL A 316 -20.83 16.74 4.64
C VAL A 316 -20.36 17.86 3.72
N ARG A 317 -20.85 19.08 3.92
CA ARG A 317 -20.46 20.28 3.15
C ARG A 317 -19.91 21.35 4.09
N PRO A 318 -18.61 21.30 4.38
CA PRO A 318 -17.93 22.35 5.12
C PRO A 318 -18.09 23.71 4.42
N THR A 319 -18.54 24.72 5.16
CA THR A 319 -18.68 26.11 4.69
C THR A 319 -17.54 27.03 5.11
N GLU A 320 -16.68 26.57 6.03
CA GLU A 320 -15.54 27.31 6.56
C GLU A 320 -14.38 26.34 6.85
N VAL A 321 -13.17 26.87 6.97
CA VAL A 321 -11.95 26.07 7.18
C VAL A 321 -12.06 25.19 8.43
N GLN A 322 -12.65 25.72 9.50
CA GLN A 322 -12.83 25.00 10.77
C GLN A 322 -13.67 23.73 10.61
N HIS A 323 -14.73 23.76 9.80
CA HIS A 323 -15.52 22.57 9.48
C HIS A 323 -14.68 21.48 8.78
N VAL A 324 -13.74 21.86 7.90
CA VAL A 324 -12.82 20.89 7.26
C VAL A 324 -11.87 20.28 8.29
N GLN A 325 -11.34 21.10 9.21
CA GLN A 325 -10.50 20.64 10.32
C GLN A 325 -11.26 19.66 11.22
N GLN A 326 -12.53 19.93 11.54
CA GLN A 326 -13.39 19.03 12.31
C GLN A 326 -13.61 17.69 11.60
N CYS A 327 -13.83 17.67 10.28
CA CYS A 327 -13.91 16.43 9.52
C CYS A 327 -12.63 15.58 9.67
N VAL A 328 -11.46 16.22 9.54
CA VAL A 328 -10.16 15.54 9.67
C VAL A 328 -9.92 15.05 11.10
N GLN A 329 -10.17 15.89 12.10
CA GLN A 329 -10.00 15.53 13.51
C GLN A 329 -10.92 14.38 13.91
N TRP A 330 -12.17 14.39 13.44
CA TRP A 330 -13.11 13.29 13.63
C TRP A 330 -12.59 12.00 12.96
N ALA A 331 -12.14 12.08 11.71
CA ALA A 331 -11.61 10.93 10.99
C ALA A 331 -10.38 10.30 11.68
N ARG A 332 -9.47 11.14 12.20
CA ARG A 332 -8.31 10.69 12.99
C ARG A 332 -8.72 10.06 14.31
N LYS A 333 -9.59 10.71 15.07
CA LYS A 333 -10.08 10.24 16.38
C LYS A 333 -10.71 8.85 16.28
N HIS A 334 -11.37 8.56 15.17
CA HIS A 334 -12.14 7.35 14.95
C HIS A 334 -11.46 6.34 14.00
N GLU A 335 -10.27 6.66 13.51
CA GLU A 335 -9.49 5.84 12.56
C GLU A 335 -10.30 5.45 11.31
N VAL A 336 -10.98 6.41 10.69
CA VAL A 336 -11.79 6.19 9.47
C VAL A 336 -11.27 7.03 8.30
N GLY A 337 -11.51 6.54 7.08
CA GLY A 337 -11.16 7.25 5.86
C GLY A 337 -12.19 8.33 5.47
N LEU A 338 -11.77 9.28 4.64
CA LEU A 338 -12.58 10.31 4.02
C LEU A 338 -12.39 10.31 2.49
N THR A 339 -13.44 10.64 1.75
CA THR A 339 -13.33 11.08 0.35
C THR A 339 -13.53 12.58 0.23
N VAL A 340 -13.06 13.18 -0.87
CA VAL A 340 -13.21 14.61 -1.13
C VAL A 340 -13.92 14.82 -2.46
N VAL A 341 -14.95 15.66 -2.45
CA VAL A 341 -15.74 16.02 -3.64
C VAL A 341 -15.45 17.46 -4.02
N GLY A 342 -14.73 17.64 -5.13
CA GLY A 342 -14.63 18.93 -5.84
C GLY A 342 -15.72 19.04 -6.91
N GLY A 343 -15.35 18.82 -8.17
CA GLY A 343 -16.29 18.87 -9.31
C GLY A 343 -17.17 17.61 -9.50
N GLY A 344 -16.96 16.54 -8.72
CA GLY A 344 -17.77 15.31 -8.79
C GLY A 344 -17.59 14.47 -10.06
N HIS A 345 -16.42 14.56 -10.72
CA HIS A 345 -16.11 13.85 -11.97
C HIS A 345 -15.36 12.53 -11.79
N SER A 346 -14.72 12.31 -10.65
CA SER A 346 -13.99 11.07 -10.35
C SER A 346 -14.97 9.96 -9.92
N GLY A 347 -14.73 8.71 -10.34
CA GLY A 347 -15.44 7.53 -9.84
C GLY A 347 -15.21 7.26 -8.35
N GLN A 348 -14.22 7.94 -7.76
CA GLN A 348 -13.69 7.70 -6.42
C GLN A 348 -14.08 8.78 -5.41
N CYS A 349 -14.74 9.86 -5.88
CA CYS A 349 -15.09 10.98 -5.00
C CYS A 349 -16.21 10.65 -4.01
N LEU A 350 -17.02 9.62 -4.29
CA LEU A 350 -17.91 8.97 -3.35
C LEU A 350 -17.49 7.51 -3.23
N TRP A 351 -17.54 6.97 -2.02
CA TRP A 351 -17.23 5.57 -1.76
C TRP A 351 -18.23 4.95 -0.78
N PRO A 352 -18.62 3.67 -0.95
CA PRO A 352 -19.63 3.05 -0.09
C PRO A 352 -19.27 3.10 1.40
N ASN A 353 -20.21 3.53 2.24
CA ASN A 353 -20.07 3.64 3.71
C ASN A 353 -18.89 4.51 4.19
N VAL A 354 -18.40 5.43 3.35
CA VAL A 354 -17.37 6.40 3.71
C VAL A 354 -17.98 7.80 3.78
N VAL A 355 -17.47 8.66 4.65
CA VAL A 355 -17.88 10.07 4.71
C VAL A 355 -17.22 10.86 3.59
N SER A 356 -18.02 11.58 2.82
CA SER A 356 -17.54 12.41 1.71
C SER A 356 -17.56 13.89 2.08
N VAL A 357 -16.44 14.58 1.88
CA VAL A 357 -16.28 16.01 2.15
C VAL A 357 -16.51 16.82 0.88
N ASP A 358 -17.67 17.46 0.77
CA ASP A 358 -18.08 18.28 -0.36
C ASP A 358 -17.57 19.72 -0.23
N MET A 359 -16.60 20.06 -1.07
CA MET A 359 -15.93 21.36 -1.07
C MET A 359 -16.69 22.44 -1.85
N SER A 360 -17.90 22.16 -2.36
CA SER A 360 -18.67 23.08 -3.19
C SER A 360 -19.15 24.37 -2.49
N ALA A 361 -18.96 24.54 -1.19
CA ALA A 361 -19.14 25.85 -0.54
C ALA A 361 -17.91 26.76 -0.68
N PHE A 362 -16.73 26.22 -1.01
CA PHE A 362 -15.53 26.99 -1.33
C PHE A 362 -15.49 27.28 -2.83
N ASP A 363 -16.46 28.04 -3.32
CA ASP A 363 -16.67 28.37 -4.74
C ASP A 363 -16.24 29.81 -5.10
N HIS A 364 -15.54 30.48 -4.20
CA HIS A 364 -15.04 31.84 -4.38
C HIS A 364 -13.86 31.91 -5.35
N ILE A 365 -13.82 32.97 -6.16
CA ILE A 365 -12.73 33.26 -7.10
C ILE A 365 -12.33 34.72 -6.92
N HIS A 366 -11.06 35.02 -6.65
CA HIS A 366 -10.54 36.37 -6.51
C HIS A 366 -9.40 36.61 -7.50
N ILE A 367 -9.35 37.81 -8.09
CA ILE A 367 -8.31 38.21 -9.04
C ILE A 367 -7.53 39.35 -8.40
N LEU A 368 -6.22 39.16 -8.25
CA LEU A 368 -5.31 40.20 -7.77
C LEU A 368 -4.41 40.63 -8.93
N PRO A 369 -4.54 41.88 -9.41
CA PRO A 369 -3.69 42.40 -10.46
C PRO A 369 -2.25 42.61 -9.95
N ALA A 370 -1.29 42.54 -10.86
CA ALA A 370 0.11 42.84 -10.57
C ALA A 370 0.27 44.22 -9.87
N GLY A 371 1.07 44.26 -8.79
CA GLY A 371 1.48 45.51 -8.13
C GLY A 371 0.62 46.05 -6.99
N LYS A 372 -0.31 45.26 -6.41
CA LYS A 372 -1.15 45.70 -5.26
C LYS A 372 -0.84 45.09 -3.89
N ASP A 373 0.08 44.13 -3.79
CA ASP A 373 0.52 43.59 -2.49
C ASP A 373 1.85 44.26 -2.08
N GLY A 374 1.83 44.99 -0.97
CA GLY A 374 2.96 45.74 -0.42
C GLY A 374 4.09 44.90 0.18
N GLY A 375 4.56 43.87 -0.53
CA GLY A 375 5.72 43.05 -0.13
C GLY A 375 6.25 42.21 -1.30
N GLU A 376 7.49 42.51 -1.70
CA GLU A 376 8.36 41.81 -2.68
C GLU A 376 7.74 41.42 -4.04
N SER A 377 7.85 42.37 -4.99
CA SER A 377 8.27 42.15 -6.39
C SER A 377 7.69 40.97 -7.19
N SER A 378 6.38 40.70 -7.16
CA SER A 378 5.75 39.87 -8.21
C SER A 378 5.07 40.75 -9.26
N SER A 379 5.57 40.68 -10.50
CA SER A 379 5.07 41.41 -11.67
C SER A 379 3.85 40.76 -12.33
N ASP A 380 3.37 39.63 -11.80
CA ASP A 380 2.34 38.77 -12.42
C ASP A 380 1.01 38.86 -11.65
N SER A 381 -0.11 38.92 -12.38
CA SER A 381 -1.44 38.80 -11.79
C SER A 381 -1.69 37.38 -11.27
N VAL A 382 -2.40 37.26 -10.16
CA VAL A 382 -2.73 35.97 -9.53
C VAL A 382 -4.23 35.78 -9.38
N VAL A 383 -4.67 34.52 -9.44
CA VAL A 383 -6.08 34.12 -9.28
C VAL A 383 -6.18 33.14 -8.13
N ILE A 384 -6.96 33.51 -7.10
CA ILE A 384 -7.26 32.63 -5.98
C ILE A 384 -8.60 31.96 -6.25
N ALA A 385 -8.64 30.64 -6.29
CA ALA A 385 -9.87 29.87 -6.49
C ALA A 385 -10.04 28.85 -5.36
N GLY A 386 -11.25 28.78 -4.81
CA GLY A 386 -11.62 27.74 -3.86
C GLY A 386 -11.69 26.35 -4.50
N ALA A 387 -11.53 25.30 -3.71
CA ALA A 387 -11.51 23.91 -4.20
C ALA A 387 -12.87 23.43 -4.76
N GLY A 388 -13.95 24.13 -4.44
CA GLY A 388 -15.28 23.91 -4.99
C GLY A 388 -15.49 24.53 -6.38
N CYS A 389 -14.60 25.41 -6.83
CA CYS A 389 -14.72 26.08 -8.12
C CYS A 389 -14.59 25.10 -9.29
N LYS A 390 -15.38 25.35 -10.34
CA LYS A 390 -15.30 24.63 -11.61
C LYS A 390 -14.50 25.45 -12.62
N THR A 391 -13.89 24.75 -13.58
CA THR A 391 -13.13 25.34 -14.69
C THR A 391 -13.90 26.47 -15.36
N GLY A 392 -15.16 26.25 -15.73
CA GLY A 392 -15.94 27.23 -16.47
C GLY A 392 -16.20 28.52 -15.68
N ASP A 393 -16.30 28.43 -14.35
CA ASP A 393 -16.52 29.58 -13.49
C ASP A 393 -15.24 30.42 -13.35
N ILE A 394 -14.09 29.75 -13.22
CA ILE A 394 -12.78 30.41 -13.18
C ILE A 394 -12.48 31.07 -14.52
N VAL A 395 -12.64 30.35 -15.64
CA VAL A 395 -12.39 30.88 -16.99
C VAL A 395 -13.29 32.07 -17.29
N ARG A 396 -14.60 31.98 -17.02
CA ARG A 396 -15.53 33.09 -17.25
C ARG A 396 -15.15 34.35 -16.46
N LYS A 397 -14.79 34.19 -15.18
CA LYS A 397 -14.42 35.33 -14.32
C LYS A 397 -13.08 35.95 -14.72
N THR A 398 -12.09 35.11 -15.04
CA THR A 398 -10.75 35.59 -15.45
C THR A 398 -10.79 36.25 -16.82
N MET A 399 -11.53 35.71 -17.78
CA MET A 399 -11.68 36.30 -19.10
C MET A 399 -12.37 37.65 -19.08
N ALA A 400 -13.36 37.85 -18.22
CA ALA A 400 -13.97 39.16 -18.01
C ALA A 400 -12.96 40.23 -17.54
N ALA A 401 -11.84 39.81 -16.92
CA ALA A 401 -10.73 40.66 -16.52
C ALA A 401 -9.57 40.67 -17.54
N GLY A 402 -9.73 40.08 -18.73
CA GLY A 402 -8.69 39.96 -19.75
C GLY A 402 -7.58 38.95 -19.39
N LEU A 403 -7.84 38.06 -18.44
CA LEU A 403 -6.89 37.06 -17.95
C LEU A 403 -7.38 35.63 -18.20
N THR A 404 -6.50 34.64 -18.03
CA THR A 404 -6.82 33.22 -18.06
C THR A 404 -5.91 32.42 -17.13
N VAL A 405 -6.33 31.19 -16.82
CA VAL A 405 -5.54 30.16 -16.13
C VAL A 405 -5.57 28.90 -17.00
N PRO A 406 -4.45 28.19 -17.21
CA PRO A 406 -4.40 27.00 -18.08
C PRO A 406 -5.10 25.79 -17.42
N LEU A 407 -6.43 25.79 -17.39
CA LEU A 407 -7.26 24.74 -16.80
C LEU A 407 -7.65 23.67 -17.84
N GLY A 408 -8.44 22.68 -17.41
CA GLY A 408 -8.94 21.62 -18.29
C GLY A 408 -9.98 22.07 -19.30
N ALA A 409 -10.25 21.22 -20.28
CA ALA A 409 -11.14 21.53 -21.41
C ALA A 409 -12.65 21.45 -21.10
N ARG A 410 -13.05 20.92 -19.93
CA ARG A 410 -14.47 20.73 -19.59
C ARG A 410 -14.94 21.73 -18.53
N PRO A 411 -16.04 22.48 -18.76
CA PRO A 411 -16.46 23.57 -17.88
C PRO A 411 -16.92 23.09 -16.50
N SER A 412 -17.48 21.88 -16.38
CA SER A 412 -18.00 21.36 -15.10
C SER A 412 -16.95 20.70 -14.19
N VAL A 413 -15.73 20.50 -14.69
CA VAL A 413 -14.66 19.83 -13.94
C VAL A 413 -14.10 20.78 -12.86
N GLY A 414 -13.72 20.23 -11.70
CA GLY A 414 -13.22 21.00 -10.55
C GLY A 414 -11.83 20.57 -10.08
N ALA A 415 -11.53 20.83 -8.80
CA ALA A 415 -10.19 20.71 -8.21
C ALA A 415 -9.43 19.41 -8.42
N GLY A 416 -10.13 18.27 -8.46
CA GLY A 416 -9.49 16.97 -8.71
C GLY A 416 -8.61 16.98 -9.97
N LEU A 417 -9.03 17.68 -11.04
CA LEU A 417 -8.25 17.71 -12.27
C LEU A 417 -6.96 18.52 -12.14
N TRP A 418 -7.05 19.77 -11.68
CA TRP A 418 -5.92 20.69 -11.68
C TRP A 418 -4.92 20.44 -10.53
N LEU A 419 -5.30 19.67 -9.52
CA LEU A 419 -4.39 19.10 -8.52
C LEU A 419 -3.67 17.82 -9.00
N GLN A 420 -4.14 17.21 -10.09
CA GLN A 420 -3.59 15.95 -10.63
C GLN A 420 -2.80 16.17 -11.93
N GLY A 421 -2.53 17.41 -12.32
CA GLY A 421 -1.96 17.76 -13.61
C GLY A 421 -2.84 18.81 -14.27
N GLY A 422 -3.85 18.37 -15.01
CA GLY A 422 -4.81 19.23 -15.69
C GLY A 422 -4.36 19.52 -17.11
N ILE A 423 -4.81 18.65 -18.01
CA ILE A 423 -4.58 18.73 -19.45
C ILE A 423 -5.75 19.49 -20.07
N GLY A 424 -5.45 20.52 -20.86
CA GLY A 424 -6.43 21.35 -21.57
C GLY A 424 -5.77 22.11 -22.73
N HIS A 425 -6.53 22.95 -23.42
CA HIS A 425 -6.10 23.58 -24.68
C HIS A 425 -4.86 24.48 -24.55
N LEU A 426 -4.64 25.07 -23.36
CA LEU A 426 -3.48 25.92 -23.09
C LEU A 426 -2.26 25.16 -22.57
N ALA A 427 -2.33 23.82 -22.46
CA ALA A 427 -1.27 23.01 -21.88
C ALA A 427 0.05 23.12 -22.66
N ARG A 428 0.00 23.09 -24.01
CA ARG A 428 1.19 23.28 -24.85
C ARG A 428 1.78 24.68 -24.72
N LEU A 429 0.96 25.70 -24.45
CA LEU A 429 1.41 27.09 -24.34
C LEU A 429 2.02 27.41 -22.97
N TYR A 430 1.34 27.06 -21.87
CA TYR A 430 1.73 27.48 -20.51
C TYR A 430 2.11 26.35 -19.56
N GLY A 431 1.97 25.09 -19.97
CA GLY A 431 2.16 23.91 -19.12
C GLY A 431 0.83 23.42 -18.56
N LEU A 432 0.86 22.35 -17.76
CA LEU A 432 -0.33 21.78 -17.15
C LEU A 432 -0.95 22.76 -16.14
N ALA A 433 -2.23 22.57 -15.80
CA ALA A 433 -2.90 23.41 -14.80
C ALA A 433 -2.14 23.46 -13.47
N CYS A 434 -1.57 22.33 -13.07
CA CYS A 434 -0.78 22.23 -11.86
C CYS A 434 0.51 23.06 -11.94
N ASP A 435 1.08 23.30 -13.12
CA ASP A 435 2.30 24.10 -13.28
C ASP A 435 2.06 25.57 -12.92
N ALA A 436 0.82 26.06 -13.13
CA ALA A 436 0.39 27.41 -12.76
C ALA A 436 0.10 27.57 -11.25
N ILE A 437 0.09 26.50 -10.45
CA ILE A 437 -0.11 26.58 -8.99
C ILE A 437 1.18 27.12 -8.34
N ILE A 438 1.04 28.24 -7.62
CA ILE A 438 2.13 28.89 -6.89
C ILE A 438 1.92 28.90 -5.37
N GLY A 439 0.72 28.61 -4.88
CA GLY A 439 0.44 28.46 -3.46
C GLY A 439 -0.93 27.86 -3.18
N ALA A 440 -1.15 27.41 -1.94
CA ALA A 440 -2.41 26.78 -1.52
C ALA A 440 -2.67 26.94 -0.03
N VAL A 441 -3.96 26.87 0.33
CA VAL A 441 -4.43 26.63 1.69
C VAL A 441 -4.91 25.18 1.76
N VAL A 442 -4.34 24.40 2.67
CA VAL A 442 -4.59 22.96 2.79
C VAL A 442 -4.82 22.60 4.25
N VAL A 443 -5.81 21.76 4.56
CA VAL A 443 -5.93 21.16 5.89
C VAL A 443 -5.12 19.86 5.93
N SER A 444 -4.13 19.81 6.84
CA SER A 444 -3.29 18.63 7.07
C SER A 444 -4.12 17.50 7.65
N VAL A 445 -3.99 16.29 7.11
CA VAL A 445 -4.63 15.10 7.66
C VAL A 445 -3.81 14.41 8.76
N ASP A 446 -2.56 14.82 8.93
CA ASP A 446 -1.73 14.43 10.07
C ASP A 446 -2.06 15.26 11.31
N SER A 447 -2.12 16.59 11.21
CA SER A 447 -2.34 17.45 12.40
C SER A 447 -3.78 17.95 12.56
N GLY A 448 -4.56 18.04 11.47
CA GLY A 448 -5.85 18.74 11.45
C GLY A 448 -5.72 20.26 11.39
N GLU A 449 -4.51 20.81 11.23
CA GLU A 449 -4.27 22.24 11.13
C GLU A 449 -4.43 22.75 9.69
N ALA A 450 -4.85 24.01 9.57
CA ALA A 450 -4.82 24.73 8.30
C ALA A 450 -3.39 25.19 7.99
N LEU A 451 -2.88 24.81 6.83
CA LEU A 451 -1.54 25.11 6.34
C LEU A 451 -1.62 26.11 5.18
N CYS A 452 -0.74 27.11 5.20
CA CYS A 452 -0.45 27.94 4.03
C CYS A 452 0.88 27.48 3.42
N ILE A 453 0.86 27.01 2.18
CA ILE A 453 2.07 26.55 1.48
C ILE A 453 2.30 27.37 0.22
N GLY A 454 3.56 27.76 -0.04
CA GLY A 454 3.90 28.57 -1.20
C GLY A 454 3.39 30.01 -1.09
N HIS A 455 3.10 30.62 -2.25
CA HIS A 455 2.63 32.00 -2.34
C HIS A 455 1.12 32.10 -2.13
N VAL A 456 0.72 32.39 -0.89
CA VAL A 456 -0.66 32.73 -0.52
C VAL A 456 -0.72 34.20 -0.10
N PRO A 457 -1.49 35.06 -0.79
CA PRO A 457 -1.64 36.48 -0.44
C PRO A 457 -2.14 36.66 0.99
N SER A 458 -1.60 37.65 1.72
CA SER A 458 -1.82 37.84 3.16
C SER A 458 -3.31 37.93 3.53
N GLN A 459 -4.10 38.66 2.73
CA GLN A 459 -5.55 38.84 2.91
C GLN A 459 -6.38 37.57 2.68
N HIS A 460 -5.80 36.52 2.08
CA HIS A 460 -6.45 35.23 1.83
C HIS A 460 -5.91 34.09 2.71
N ARG A 461 -5.06 34.41 3.70
CA ARG A 461 -4.60 33.43 4.69
C ARG A 461 -5.66 33.26 5.79
N PRO A 462 -6.13 32.04 6.07
CA PRO A 462 -7.05 31.82 7.20
C PRO A 462 -6.41 32.21 8.53
N ALA A 463 -7.23 32.67 9.47
CA ALA A 463 -6.78 32.94 10.83
C ALA A 463 -6.25 31.65 11.48
N GLY A 464 -5.08 31.72 12.11
CA GLY A 464 -4.43 30.58 12.75
C GLY A 464 -3.76 29.59 11.78
N ALA A 465 -3.73 29.87 10.47
CA ALA A 465 -3.03 29.01 9.52
C ALA A 465 -1.51 29.07 9.73
N VAL A 466 -0.87 27.91 9.71
CA VAL A 466 0.56 27.75 9.96
C VAL A 466 1.32 27.57 8.65
N ARG A 467 2.57 28.06 8.60
CA ARG A 467 3.51 27.73 7.54
C ARG A 467 4.38 26.55 7.96
N PRO A 468 4.25 25.37 7.32
CA PRO A 468 5.03 24.20 7.71
C PRO A 468 6.47 24.28 7.17
N LYS A 469 7.42 23.63 7.85
CA LYS A 469 8.84 23.61 7.42
C LYS A 469 9.04 22.92 6.06
N ASN A 470 8.21 21.93 5.75
CA ASN A 470 8.23 21.17 4.49
C ASN A 470 7.23 21.74 3.45
N GLU A 471 6.92 23.04 3.49
CA GLU A 471 5.94 23.65 2.57
C GLU A 471 6.27 23.43 1.09
N SER A 472 7.55 23.36 0.73
CA SER A 472 8.01 23.09 -0.63
C SER A 472 7.65 21.68 -1.10
N ASP A 473 7.77 20.67 -0.23
CA ASP A 473 7.41 19.28 -0.54
C ASP A 473 5.90 19.12 -0.70
N LEU A 474 5.12 19.74 0.18
CA LEU A 474 3.67 19.71 0.10
C LEU A 474 3.17 20.44 -1.16
N LEU A 475 3.74 21.61 -1.48
CA LEU A 475 3.40 22.34 -2.71
C LEU A 475 3.76 21.52 -3.95
N TRP A 476 4.93 20.88 -3.95
CA TRP A 476 5.34 19.97 -5.02
C TRP A 476 4.37 18.79 -5.18
N ALA A 477 3.90 18.21 -4.06
CA ALA A 477 3.03 17.05 -4.03
C ALA A 477 1.64 17.33 -4.59
N ILE A 478 1.01 18.44 -4.18
CA ILE A 478 -0.32 18.83 -4.68
C ILE A 478 -0.29 19.23 -6.17
N LYS A 479 0.88 19.48 -6.74
CA LYS A 479 1.07 19.75 -8.18
C LYS A 479 1.15 18.45 -9.01
N GLY A 480 0.23 17.51 -8.78
CA GLY A 480 0.14 16.28 -9.57
C GLY A 480 -0.42 15.06 -8.84
N ALA A 481 -0.36 15.01 -7.50
CA ALA A 481 -0.84 13.87 -6.73
C ALA A 481 -2.26 14.02 -6.15
N GLY A 482 -2.98 15.07 -6.53
CA GLY A 482 -4.37 15.27 -6.14
C GLY A 482 -4.54 15.45 -4.63
N SER A 483 -5.58 14.82 -4.10
CA SER A 483 -5.95 14.87 -2.68
C SER A 483 -5.15 13.89 -1.80
N ASN A 484 -3.97 13.44 -2.20
CA ASN A 484 -3.20 12.48 -1.39
C ASN A 484 -2.62 13.07 -0.10
N PHE A 485 -2.42 14.40 -0.04
CA PHE A 485 -1.58 15.05 0.99
C PHE A 485 -2.33 16.06 1.87
N GLY A 486 -3.66 16.07 1.81
CA GLY A 486 -4.50 16.98 2.59
C GLY A 486 -5.76 17.39 1.84
N ILE A 487 -6.67 18.05 2.55
CA ILE A 487 -7.89 18.60 1.95
C ILE A 487 -7.60 20.05 1.55
N VAL A 488 -7.45 20.28 0.25
CA VAL A 488 -7.20 21.61 -0.32
C VAL A 488 -8.46 22.46 -0.17
N VAL A 489 -8.31 23.66 0.39
CA VAL A 489 -9.39 24.64 0.57
C VAL A 489 -9.42 25.64 -0.59
N SER A 490 -8.26 26.20 -0.92
CA SER A 490 -8.11 27.17 -2.01
C SER A 490 -6.70 27.14 -2.58
N ILE A 491 -6.57 27.58 -3.84
CA ILE A 491 -5.31 27.60 -4.59
C ILE A 491 -5.10 28.96 -5.22
N THR A 492 -3.83 29.38 -5.21
CA THR A 492 -3.35 30.58 -5.90
C THR A 492 -2.67 30.15 -7.19
N PHE A 493 -3.25 30.56 -8.31
CA PHE A 493 -2.72 30.37 -9.66
C PHE A 493 -1.99 31.61 -10.13
N LYS A 494 -0.90 31.42 -10.85
CA LYS A 494 -0.39 32.42 -11.80
C LYS A 494 -1.38 32.58 -12.96
N ALA A 495 -1.74 33.81 -13.26
CA ALA A 495 -2.63 34.15 -14.37
C ALA A 495 -1.85 34.66 -15.59
N TYR A 496 -2.45 34.49 -16.77
CA TYR A 496 -1.89 34.90 -18.06
C TYR A 496 -2.87 35.79 -18.81
N VAL A 497 -2.41 36.48 -19.85
CA VAL A 497 -3.30 37.25 -20.74
C VAL A 497 -4.25 36.29 -21.46
N ALA A 498 -5.54 36.60 -21.50
CA ALA A 498 -6.56 35.78 -22.16
C ALA A 498 -6.33 35.74 -23.68
N PRO A 499 -6.16 34.55 -24.29
CA PRO A 499 -6.06 34.42 -25.74
C PRO A 499 -7.44 34.29 -26.40
N VAL A 500 -7.48 34.63 -27.69
CA VAL A 500 -8.50 34.16 -28.64
C VAL A 500 -7.98 32.94 -29.37
N HIS A 501 -8.89 32.05 -29.78
CA HIS A 501 -8.57 30.77 -30.40
C HIS A 501 -9.14 30.71 -31.81
N LEU A 502 -8.31 30.35 -32.78
CA LEU A 502 -8.74 29.91 -34.10
C LEU A 502 -8.85 28.38 -34.09
N ILE A 503 -10.02 27.86 -34.48
CA ILE A 503 -10.33 26.43 -34.49
C ILE A 503 -10.53 25.98 -35.92
N ARG A 504 -9.98 24.82 -36.27
CA ARG A 504 -10.21 24.15 -37.55
C ARG A 504 -10.46 22.67 -37.31
N SER A 505 -11.48 22.11 -37.93
CA SER A 505 -11.83 20.70 -37.77
C SER A 505 -11.99 19.99 -39.11
N TRP A 506 -11.54 18.73 -39.16
CA TRP A 506 -11.66 17.83 -40.30
C TRP A 506 -12.21 16.49 -39.83
N VAL A 507 -13.04 15.84 -40.66
CA VAL A 507 -13.54 14.48 -40.42
C VAL A 507 -13.22 13.64 -41.65
N ILE A 508 -12.38 12.61 -41.47
CA ILE A 508 -11.87 11.78 -42.56
C ILE A 508 -12.40 10.35 -42.39
N PRO A 509 -13.23 9.84 -43.30
CA PRO A 509 -13.61 8.43 -43.33
C PRO A 509 -12.41 7.58 -43.77
N LEU A 510 -12.12 6.51 -43.03
CA LEU A 510 -10.98 5.62 -43.28
C LEU A 510 -11.47 4.32 -43.92
N SER A 511 -10.87 3.93 -45.05
CA SER A 511 -11.29 2.74 -45.81
C SER A 511 -10.86 1.43 -45.17
N ASP A 512 -9.67 1.39 -44.58
CA ASP A 512 -9.07 0.19 -43.97
C ASP A 512 -8.04 0.58 -42.90
N SER A 513 -7.45 -0.45 -42.26
CA SER A 513 -6.43 -0.27 -41.21
C SER A 513 -5.09 0.29 -41.74
N LEU A 514 -4.77 0.09 -43.01
CA LEU A 514 -3.54 0.60 -43.62
C LEU A 514 -3.64 2.11 -43.83
N GLU A 515 -4.78 2.60 -44.32
CA GLU A 515 -5.06 4.02 -44.45
C GLU A 515 -5.12 4.69 -43.07
N ALA A 516 -5.77 4.05 -42.09
CA ALA A 516 -5.78 4.53 -40.71
C ALA A 516 -4.35 4.71 -40.15
N ARG A 517 -3.47 3.72 -40.36
CA ARG A 517 -2.07 3.78 -39.93
C ARG A 517 -1.31 4.90 -40.64
N ARG A 518 -1.48 5.07 -41.96
CA ARG A 518 -0.86 6.16 -42.73
C ARG A 518 -1.28 7.52 -42.18
N ARG A 519 -2.58 7.73 -41.95
CA ARG A 519 -3.10 9.00 -41.41
C ARG A 519 -2.62 9.30 -40.00
N LEU A 520 -2.53 8.29 -39.13
CA LEU A 520 -1.93 8.46 -37.80
C LEU A 520 -0.44 8.82 -37.89
N SER A 521 0.29 8.22 -38.84
CA SER A 521 1.69 8.56 -39.11
C SER A 521 1.86 9.97 -39.68
N ASP A 522 0.97 10.42 -40.57
CA ASP A 522 0.99 11.77 -41.11
C ASP A 522 0.70 12.80 -40.01
N LEU A 523 -0.27 12.49 -39.14
CA LEU A 523 -0.61 13.32 -37.98
C LEU A 523 0.60 13.51 -37.07
N ASP A 524 1.34 12.45 -36.73
CA ASP A 524 2.58 12.53 -35.94
C ASP A 524 3.68 13.35 -36.64
N ASN A 525 4.08 12.88 -37.83
CA ASN A 525 5.35 13.27 -38.46
C ASN A 525 5.24 14.57 -39.27
N LEU A 526 4.05 14.88 -39.77
CA LEU A 526 3.84 16.01 -40.68
C LEU A 526 3.10 17.15 -40.01
N ILE A 527 2.22 16.86 -39.04
CA ILE A 527 1.43 17.89 -38.34
C ILE A 527 1.99 18.12 -36.94
N ALA A 528 1.77 17.21 -36.00
CA ALA A 528 1.98 17.42 -34.57
C ALA A 528 3.43 17.81 -34.21
N SER A 529 4.41 17.09 -34.74
CA SER A 529 5.84 17.37 -34.52
C SER A 529 6.32 18.72 -35.07
N LYS A 530 5.59 19.32 -36.02
CA LYS A 530 5.95 20.60 -36.66
C LYS A 530 5.15 21.79 -36.13
N LEU A 531 4.08 21.56 -35.38
CA LEU A 531 3.23 22.64 -34.89
C LEU A 531 3.94 23.50 -33.85
N PRO A 532 3.82 24.84 -33.94
CA PRO A 532 4.38 25.74 -32.95
C PRO A 532 3.68 25.56 -31.59
N ARG A 533 4.31 26.11 -30.56
CA ARG A 533 3.90 25.95 -29.14
C ARG A 533 2.49 26.49 -28.84
N ASN A 534 2.03 27.49 -29.59
CA ASN A 534 0.72 28.11 -29.43
C ASN A 534 -0.40 27.37 -30.18
N CYS A 535 -0.08 26.33 -30.95
CA CYS A 535 -1.07 25.47 -31.59
C CYS A 535 -1.27 24.18 -30.78
N SER A 536 -2.30 23.38 -31.09
CA SER A 536 -2.43 21.96 -30.75
C SER A 536 -3.28 21.26 -31.82
N ALA A 537 -3.21 19.92 -31.87
CA ALA A 537 -3.94 19.13 -32.86
C ALA A 537 -4.46 17.84 -32.21
N ASP A 538 -5.67 17.89 -31.71
CA ASP A 538 -6.31 16.75 -31.05
C ASP A 538 -6.97 15.86 -32.10
N ALA A 539 -6.87 14.55 -31.91
CA ALA A 539 -7.43 13.56 -32.82
C ALA A 539 -8.41 12.61 -32.12
N TYR A 540 -9.43 12.19 -32.86
CA TYR A 540 -10.47 11.28 -32.40
C TYR A 540 -10.60 10.12 -33.36
N LEU A 541 -10.47 8.91 -32.84
CA LEU A 541 -10.81 7.69 -33.57
C LEU A 541 -12.14 7.17 -33.05
N TYR A 542 -13.11 7.07 -33.95
CA TYR A 542 -14.47 6.66 -33.63
C TYR A 542 -15.13 5.99 -34.83
N TRP A 543 -16.33 5.46 -34.63
CA TRP A 543 -17.04 4.76 -35.69
C TRP A 543 -18.42 5.32 -35.90
N GLU A 544 -18.74 5.62 -37.15
CA GLU A 544 -20.00 6.21 -37.52
C GLU A 544 -20.43 5.69 -38.88
N PHE A 545 -21.73 5.53 -39.10
CA PHE A 545 -22.31 5.07 -40.37
C PHE A 545 -21.68 3.79 -40.97
N GLY A 546 -21.19 2.88 -40.12
CA GLY A 546 -20.60 1.61 -40.57
C GLY A 546 -19.12 1.70 -40.97
N GLN A 547 -18.44 2.81 -40.68
CA GLN A 547 -17.04 3.04 -41.06
C GLN A 547 -16.22 3.70 -39.93
N LEU A 548 -14.91 3.42 -39.90
CA LEU A 548 -13.94 4.08 -39.03
C LEU A 548 -13.71 5.52 -39.51
N HIS A 549 -13.71 6.47 -38.58
CA HIS A 549 -13.44 7.88 -38.85
C HIS A 549 -12.27 8.38 -38.01
N LEU A 550 -11.45 9.25 -38.62
CA LEU A 550 -10.45 10.06 -37.94
C LEU A 550 -10.90 11.51 -38.02
N GLY A 551 -11.33 12.06 -36.89
CA GLY A 551 -11.57 13.49 -36.78
C GLY A 551 -10.39 14.19 -36.12
N ILE A 552 -10.03 15.36 -36.65
CA ILE A 552 -8.90 16.16 -36.18
C ILE A 552 -9.42 17.56 -35.88
N THR A 553 -9.05 18.12 -34.73
CA THR A 553 -9.31 19.52 -34.41
C THR A 553 -8.01 20.21 -34.04
N MET A 554 -7.71 21.28 -34.77
CA MET A 554 -6.59 22.16 -34.48
C MET A 554 -7.05 23.39 -33.74
N PHE A 555 -6.28 23.78 -32.73
CA PHE A 555 -6.47 24.98 -31.94
C PHE A 555 -5.24 25.87 -32.09
N GLU A 556 -5.41 27.15 -32.36
CA GLU A 556 -4.33 28.14 -32.36
C GLU A 556 -4.67 29.28 -31.41
N ALA A 557 -3.85 29.48 -30.38
CA ALA A 557 -4.02 30.55 -29.41
C ALA A 557 -3.23 31.81 -29.81
N SER A 558 -3.87 32.98 -29.75
CA SER A 558 -3.26 34.29 -29.98
C SER A 558 -3.68 35.30 -28.91
N THR A 559 -2.72 36.04 -28.36
CA THR A 559 -2.95 37.15 -27.42
C THR A 559 -2.95 38.52 -28.09
N THR A 560 -2.59 38.59 -29.38
CA THR A 560 -2.62 39.83 -30.15
C THR A 560 -4.05 40.07 -30.61
N ARG A 561 -4.61 41.25 -30.29
CA ARG A 561 -5.94 41.67 -30.74
C ARG A 561 -6.02 41.52 -32.27
N LEU A 562 -6.78 40.55 -32.76
CA LEU A 562 -7.21 40.48 -34.16
C LEU A 562 -8.18 41.66 -34.40
N ILE A 563 -7.63 42.88 -34.47
CA ILE A 563 -8.33 44.00 -35.08
C ILE A 563 -8.08 43.86 -36.58
N SER A 564 -8.98 43.19 -37.28
CA SER A 564 -9.51 43.69 -38.54
C SER A 564 -10.64 42.81 -39.06
N ASP A 565 -11.67 43.49 -39.55
CA ASP A 565 -12.76 43.01 -40.40
C ASP A 565 -12.28 42.42 -41.75
N THR A 566 -11.30 41.52 -41.72
CA THR A 566 -10.81 40.81 -42.91
C THR A 566 -11.22 39.36 -42.82
N SER A 567 -12.22 39.00 -43.63
CA SER A 567 -12.78 37.67 -43.90
C SER A 567 -11.80 36.65 -44.51
N THR A 568 -10.50 36.85 -44.37
CA THR A 568 -9.46 35.96 -44.91
C THR A 568 -8.71 35.28 -43.76
N PRO A 569 -8.87 33.95 -43.58
CA PRO A 569 -8.19 33.22 -42.52
C PRO A 569 -6.68 33.19 -42.75
N THR A 570 -5.88 33.37 -41.68
CA THR A 570 -4.43 33.14 -41.71
C THR A 570 -4.17 31.70 -42.19
N PRO A 571 -3.29 31.47 -43.19
CA PRO A 571 -3.00 30.11 -43.65
C PRO A 571 -2.47 29.26 -42.49
N PRO A 572 -2.79 27.96 -42.44
CA PRO A 572 -2.30 27.09 -41.39
C PRO A 572 -0.75 27.10 -41.34
N PRO A 573 -0.14 26.99 -40.15
CA PRO A 573 1.32 27.10 -39.98
C PRO A 573 2.11 25.96 -40.67
N VAL A 574 1.41 24.91 -41.10
CA VAL A 574 1.90 23.80 -41.92
C VAL A 574 0.93 23.66 -43.08
N ASP A 575 1.36 23.08 -44.21
CA ASP A 575 0.50 22.77 -45.37
C ASP A 575 -0.49 21.62 -45.06
N VAL A 576 -1.34 21.85 -44.06
CA VAL A 576 -2.32 20.91 -43.52
C VAL A 576 -3.38 20.59 -44.57
N ASP A 577 -3.72 21.56 -45.43
CA ASP A 577 -4.71 21.38 -46.50
C ASP A 577 -4.23 20.36 -47.55
N THR A 578 -2.92 20.27 -47.79
CA THR A 578 -2.33 19.23 -48.65
C THR A 578 -2.39 17.84 -47.99
N ILE A 579 -2.42 17.76 -46.66
CA ILE A 579 -2.44 16.50 -45.91
C ILE A 579 -3.88 16.03 -45.64
N LEU A 580 -4.78 16.92 -45.23
CA LEU A 580 -6.13 16.61 -44.75
C LEU A 580 -7.25 17.04 -45.73
N GLY A 581 -6.94 17.83 -46.76
CA GLY A 581 -7.91 18.37 -47.73
C GLY A 581 -8.41 19.78 -47.41
N LEU A 582 -9.04 20.43 -48.40
CA LEU A 582 -9.47 21.85 -48.38
C LEU A 582 -10.72 22.16 -47.51
N ASP A 583 -11.41 21.14 -46.98
CA ASP A 583 -12.68 21.31 -46.24
C ASP A 583 -12.47 21.38 -44.71
N GLY A 584 -11.99 22.52 -44.24
CA GLY A 584 -11.94 22.83 -42.80
C GLY A 584 -12.92 23.95 -42.44
N LYS A 585 -13.99 23.64 -41.72
CA LYS A 585 -14.83 24.67 -41.09
C LYS A 585 -13.95 25.39 -40.05
N PHE A 586 -13.89 26.72 -40.10
CA PHE A 586 -13.10 27.52 -39.16
C PHE A 586 -13.99 28.42 -38.32
N ASP A 587 -13.66 28.53 -37.03
CA ASP A 587 -14.34 29.39 -36.07
C ASP A 587 -13.29 30.15 -35.25
N VAL A 588 -13.58 31.41 -34.91
CA VAL A 588 -12.77 32.21 -33.98
C VAL A 588 -13.58 32.38 -32.70
N VAL A 589 -13.07 31.84 -31.60
CA VAL A 589 -13.76 31.84 -30.31
C VAL A 589 -12.84 32.30 -29.20
N ASP A 590 -13.43 32.77 -28.11
CA ASP A 590 -12.71 33.02 -26.88
C ASP A 590 -12.60 31.73 -26.04
N GLY A 591 -11.98 31.78 -24.86
CA GLY A 591 -11.85 30.61 -23.98
C GLY A 591 -13.18 30.05 -23.44
N ILE A 592 -14.29 30.79 -23.49
CA ILE A 592 -15.62 30.28 -23.13
C ILE A 592 -16.21 29.54 -24.32
N GLY A 593 -16.19 30.14 -25.52
CA GLY A 593 -16.69 29.53 -26.74
C GLY A 593 -15.94 28.25 -27.13
N LEU A 594 -14.68 28.10 -26.68
CA LEU A 594 -13.90 26.89 -26.86
C LEU A 594 -14.56 25.63 -26.25
N PHE A 595 -15.33 25.78 -25.17
CA PHE A 595 -16.04 24.66 -24.55
C PHE A 595 -17.12 24.06 -25.46
N ASP A 596 -17.74 24.88 -26.30
CA ASP A 596 -18.83 24.48 -27.19
C ASP A 596 -18.30 24.06 -28.58
N ALA A 597 -17.09 24.51 -28.94
CA ALA A 597 -16.49 24.26 -30.24
C ALA A 597 -15.81 22.88 -30.39
N GLU A 598 -15.55 22.16 -29.30
CA GLU A 598 -14.90 20.84 -29.37
C GLU A 598 -15.69 19.81 -30.21
N MET A 599 -14.96 19.04 -31.02
CA MET A 599 -15.54 18.10 -31.99
C MET A 599 -16.48 17.06 -31.39
N TYR A 600 -16.17 16.54 -30.20
CA TYR A 600 -17.07 15.59 -29.51
C TYR A 600 -18.37 16.25 -29.00
N MET A 601 -18.36 17.57 -28.74
CA MET A 601 -19.57 18.31 -28.38
C MET A 601 -20.39 18.66 -29.61
N SER A 602 -19.74 19.07 -30.70
CA SER A 602 -20.38 19.75 -31.83
C SER A 602 -20.58 18.89 -33.09
N GLN A 603 -19.82 17.82 -33.29
CA GLN A 603 -19.76 17.09 -34.57
C GLN A 603 -19.95 15.57 -34.44
N MET A 604 -19.24 14.89 -33.54
CA MET A 604 -19.30 13.42 -33.44
C MET A 604 -20.71 12.92 -33.06
N HIS A 605 -21.20 11.89 -33.77
CA HIS A 605 -22.51 11.26 -33.51
C HIS A 605 -23.69 12.23 -33.56
N GLY A 606 -23.58 13.29 -34.38
CA GLY A 606 -24.61 14.32 -34.54
C GLY A 606 -24.75 15.29 -33.35
N GLY A 607 -23.76 15.34 -32.45
CA GLY A 607 -23.75 16.22 -31.27
C GLY A 607 -24.80 15.84 -30.23
N HIS A 608 -24.40 15.12 -29.17
CA HIS A 608 -25.25 14.74 -28.01
C HIS A 608 -26.72 14.46 -28.36
N GLY A 609 -27.00 13.65 -29.40
CA GLY A 609 -28.31 13.45 -30.04
C GLY A 609 -29.48 13.06 -29.12
N GLY A 610 -29.92 14.00 -28.27
CA GLY A 610 -31.04 13.92 -27.34
C GLY A 610 -30.90 12.94 -26.15
N CYS A 611 -30.10 11.87 -26.26
CA CYS A 611 -30.08 10.80 -25.27
C CYS A 611 -29.04 10.99 -24.16
N LYS A 612 -29.43 10.75 -22.91
CA LYS A 612 -28.52 10.78 -21.75
C LYS A 612 -27.56 9.59 -21.82
N THR A 613 -26.26 9.85 -21.67
CA THR A 613 -25.22 8.81 -21.67
C THR A 613 -24.52 8.68 -20.31
N SER A 614 -23.82 7.55 -20.16
CA SER A 614 -22.86 7.27 -19.10
C SER A 614 -21.51 6.94 -19.73
N ALA A 615 -20.41 7.16 -18.99
CA ALA A 615 -19.07 6.97 -19.52
C ALA A 615 -18.09 6.45 -18.46
N PHE A 616 -17.13 5.65 -18.93
CA PHE A 616 -16.00 5.14 -18.16
C PHE A 616 -14.71 5.34 -18.98
N LYS A 617 -13.63 5.75 -18.33
CA LYS A 617 -12.41 6.17 -19.04
C LYS A 617 -11.13 5.85 -18.30
N ARG A 618 -10.07 5.59 -19.06
CA ARG A 618 -8.68 5.53 -18.59
C ARG A 618 -7.80 6.24 -19.62
N CYS A 619 -6.70 6.82 -19.16
CA CYS A 619 -5.81 7.59 -20.02
C CYS A 619 -4.36 7.13 -19.88
N VAL A 620 -3.75 6.80 -21.02
CA VAL A 620 -2.36 6.40 -21.16
C VAL A 620 -1.61 7.43 -22.00
N PHE A 621 -0.34 7.67 -21.70
CA PHE A 621 0.51 8.60 -22.44
C PHE A 621 1.30 7.84 -23.51
N LEU A 622 1.15 8.23 -24.77
CA LEU A 622 1.74 7.57 -25.93
C LEU A 622 2.72 8.49 -26.65
N LYS A 623 3.67 7.86 -27.32
CA LYS A 623 4.56 8.47 -28.32
C LYS A 623 4.41 7.72 -29.64
N ASN A 624 4.68 8.41 -30.74
CA ASN A 624 4.69 7.81 -32.08
C ASN A 624 3.43 6.94 -32.33
N ILE A 625 2.24 7.52 -32.23
CA ILE A 625 0.97 6.82 -32.46
C ILE A 625 0.85 6.20 -33.87
N GLY A 626 1.65 6.68 -34.84
CA GLY A 626 1.79 6.09 -36.16
C GLY A 626 2.61 4.79 -36.21
N ALA A 627 3.31 4.41 -35.13
CA ALA A 627 4.04 3.16 -35.04
C ALA A 627 3.09 1.96 -35.20
N VAL A 628 3.53 0.95 -35.96
CA VAL A 628 2.70 -0.20 -36.36
C VAL A 628 1.95 -0.85 -35.19
N ASN A 629 2.68 -1.14 -34.12
CA ASN A 629 2.13 -1.76 -32.91
C ASN A 629 1.10 -0.88 -32.19
N VAL A 630 1.29 0.44 -32.14
CA VAL A 630 0.34 1.37 -31.49
C VAL A 630 -0.88 1.56 -32.37
N ALA A 631 -0.69 1.89 -33.65
CA ALA A 631 -1.77 2.12 -34.61
C ALA A 631 -2.69 0.89 -34.75
N ASP A 632 -2.13 -0.32 -34.74
CA ASP A 632 -2.91 -1.56 -34.81
C ASP A 632 -3.78 -1.73 -33.56
N ILE A 633 -3.24 -1.49 -32.36
CA ILE A 633 -4.04 -1.55 -31.13
C ILE A 633 -5.16 -0.49 -31.15
N LEU A 634 -4.87 0.75 -31.55
CA LEU A 634 -5.86 1.83 -31.61
C LEU A 634 -6.99 1.53 -32.61
N THR A 635 -6.65 1.04 -33.81
CA THR A 635 -7.63 0.72 -34.85
C THR A 635 -8.45 -0.53 -34.51
N THR A 636 -7.80 -1.58 -34.00
CA THR A 636 -8.50 -2.78 -33.50
C THR A 636 -9.42 -2.45 -32.33
N ALA A 637 -9.01 -1.58 -31.40
CA ALA A 637 -9.84 -1.16 -30.28
C ALA A 637 -11.15 -0.52 -30.74
N VAL A 638 -11.11 0.41 -31.70
CA VAL A 638 -12.32 1.04 -32.24
C VAL A 638 -13.14 0.04 -33.06
N GLY A 639 -12.50 -0.87 -33.80
CA GLY A 639 -13.20 -1.94 -34.52
C GLY A 639 -13.95 -2.93 -33.62
N THR A 640 -13.45 -3.17 -32.40
CA THR A 640 -14.01 -4.13 -31.41
C THR A 640 -14.85 -3.48 -30.32
N ARG A 641 -15.11 -2.17 -30.43
CA ARG A 641 -15.86 -1.41 -29.43
C ARG A 641 -17.24 -2.03 -29.14
N PRO A 642 -17.71 -2.08 -27.87
CA PRO A 642 -19.00 -2.66 -27.54
C PRO A 642 -20.21 -1.82 -27.95
N THR A 643 -20.06 -0.50 -28.08
CA THR A 643 -21.12 0.41 -28.52
C THR A 643 -20.59 1.35 -29.61
N PRO A 644 -21.44 1.86 -30.51
CA PRO A 644 -21.03 2.84 -31.50
C PRO A 644 -20.58 4.18 -30.89
N LEU A 645 -20.89 4.45 -29.63
CA LEU A 645 -20.58 5.70 -28.93
C LEU A 645 -19.16 5.73 -28.33
N CYS A 646 -18.48 4.58 -28.24
CA CYS A 646 -17.12 4.50 -27.72
C CYS A 646 -16.12 5.11 -28.71
N TYR A 647 -15.11 5.79 -28.17
CA TYR A 647 -14.08 6.46 -28.97
C TYR A 647 -12.74 6.55 -28.23
N LEU A 648 -11.68 6.81 -29.00
CA LEU A 648 -10.35 7.15 -28.48
C LEU A 648 -10.08 8.62 -28.76
N HIS A 649 -9.63 9.37 -27.75
CA HIS A 649 -9.27 10.78 -27.87
C HIS A 649 -7.79 10.96 -27.58
N LEU A 650 -7.06 11.46 -28.56
CA LEU A 650 -5.62 11.69 -28.55
C LEU A 650 -5.37 13.19 -28.39
N LEU A 651 -5.14 13.64 -27.15
CA LEU A 651 -4.84 15.05 -26.87
C LEU A 651 -3.35 15.33 -27.08
N HIS A 652 -3.03 16.33 -27.90
CA HIS A 652 -1.64 16.63 -28.27
C HIS A 652 -0.86 17.30 -27.14
N GLY A 653 0.26 16.67 -26.77
CA GLY A 653 1.22 17.08 -25.75
C GLY A 653 2.41 17.89 -26.27
N GLY A 654 3.54 17.74 -25.58
CA GLY A 654 4.76 18.51 -25.84
C GLY A 654 4.65 20.00 -25.48
N GLY A 655 5.40 20.85 -26.18
CA GLY A 655 5.46 22.29 -25.90
C GLY A 655 5.95 22.59 -24.48
N ALA A 656 5.22 23.42 -23.76
CA ALA A 656 5.52 23.76 -22.37
C ALA A 656 5.52 22.55 -21.42
N VAL A 657 4.68 21.54 -21.69
CA VAL A 657 4.53 20.37 -20.81
C VAL A 657 5.85 19.61 -20.70
N SER A 658 6.55 19.42 -21.82
CA SER A 658 7.83 18.69 -21.89
C SER A 658 9.04 19.52 -21.47
N GLN A 659 8.92 20.86 -21.43
CA GLN A 659 9.99 21.75 -20.95
C GLN A 659 10.11 21.77 -19.42
N VAL A 660 9.02 21.51 -18.71
CA VAL A 660 9.05 21.37 -17.24
C VAL A 660 9.73 20.05 -16.90
N ALA A 661 10.79 20.10 -16.10
CA ALA A 661 11.52 18.91 -15.67
C ALA A 661 10.59 17.90 -14.97
N SER A 662 10.79 16.61 -15.21
CA SER A 662 9.97 15.54 -14.63
C SER A 662 9.93 15.58 -13.10
N GLY A 663 11.03 16.00 -12.45
CA GLY A 663 11.10 16.15 -10.99
C GLY A 663 10.50 17.46 -10.43
N ALA A 664 10.08 18.41 -11.27
CA ALA A 664 9.64 19.74 -10.82
C ALA A 664 8.28 19.75 -10.11
N THR A 665 7.43 18.77 -10.39
CA THR A 665 6.15 18.56 -9.69
C THR A 665 5.89 17.07 -9.49
N ALA A 666 4.87 16.72 -8.69
CA ALA A 666 4.46 15.32 -8.54
C ALA A 666 4.03 14.65 -9.87
N PHE A 667 3.58 15.43 -10.86
CA PHE A 667 3.30 14.94 -12.20
C PHE A 667 4.61 14.67 -12.96
N GLY A 668 5.11 13.45 -12.87
CA GLY A 668 6.41 13.06 -13.44
C GLY A 668 6.39 12.60 -14.90
N CYS A 669 5.23 12.17 -15.42
CA CYS A 669 5.07 11.64 -16.77
C CYS A 669 4.91 12.77 -17.80
N ARG A 670 6.00 13.45 -18.18
CA ARG A 670 5.95 14.64 -19.07
C ARG A 670 6.43 14.38 -20.51
N ASP A 671 7.03 13.22 -20.75
CA ASP A 671 7.63 12.87 -22.02
C ASP A 671 6.67 12.04 -22.89
N TRP A 672 5.72 12.72 -23.55
CA TRP A 672 4.71 12.11 -24.41
C TRP A 672 4.19 13.08 -25.47
N ASP A 673 3.76 12.51 -26.60
CA ASP A 673 3.20 13.27 -27.74
C ASP A 673 1.67 13.32 -27.65
N TYR A 674 1.04 12.25 -27.14
CA TYR A 674 -0.41 12.17 -26.99
C TYR A 674 -0.85 11.60 -25.64
N ALA A 675 -1.79 12.27 -24.99
CA ALA A 675 -2.60 11.67 -23.95
C ALA A 675 -3.78 10.95 -24.59
N CYS A 676 -3.73 9.62 -24.63
CA CYS A 676 -4.77 8.77 -25.19
C CYS A 676 -5.83 8.45 -24.14
N VAL A 677 -6.97 9.15 -24.18
CA VAL A 677 -8.14 8.89 -23.35
C VAL A 677 -9.02 7.86 -24.05
N ILE A 678 -9.06 6.66 -23.49
CA ILE A 678 -9.92 5.57 -23.93
C ILE A 678 -11.29 5.80 -23.29
N THR A 679 -12.29 6.17 -24.09
CA THR A 679 -13.60 6.59 -23.57
C THR A 679 -14.67 5.58 -23.98
N GLY A 680 -15.06 4.77 -23.00
CA GLY A 680 -16.22 3.91 -23.10
C GLY A 680 -17.49 4.69 -22.84
N VAL A 681 -18.48 4.61 -23.73
CA VAL A 681 -19.75 5.34 -23.61
C VAL A 681 -20.93 4.40 -23.89
N TRP A 682 -22.01 4.52 -23.12
CA TRP A 682 -23.24 3.78 -23.36
C TRP A 682 -24.48 4.63 -23.02
N PRO A 683 -25.66 4.27 -23.55
CA PRO A 683 -26.94 4.88 -23.16
C PRO A 683 -27.20 4.72 -21.66
N ARG A 684 -27.65 5.76 -20.97
CA ARG A 684 -27.79 5.77 -19.50
C ARG A 684 -28.83 4.79 -18.96
N ASP A 685 -29.84 4.47 -19.75
CA ASP A 685 -30.83 3.43 -19.45
C ASP A 685 -30.23 2.01 -19.44
N GLN A 686 -28.98 1.86 -19.87
CA GLN A 686 -28.18 0.63 -19.82
C GLN A 686 -27.17 0.61 -18.65
N ASP A 687 -27.26 1.54 -17.69
CA ASP A 687 -26.44 1.50 -16.48
C ASP A 687 -26.66 0.17 -15.72
N GLY A 688 -25.57 -0.49 -15.31
CA GLY A 688 -25.62 -1.78 -14.61
C GLY A 688 -25.97 -3.00 -15.48
N THR A 689 -26.21 -2.83 -16.78
CA THR A 689 -26.47 -3.95 -17.70
C THR A 689 -25.18 -4.54 -18.26
N GLU A 690 -25.29 -5.63 -19.03
CA GLU A 690 -24.11 -6.25 -19.67
C GLU A 690 -23.36 -5.29 -20.60
N ILE A 691 -24.07 -4.35 -21.23
CA ILE A 691 -23.45 -3.39 -22.15
C ILE A 691 -22.47 -2.50 -21.38
N ALA A 692 -22.87 -1.95 -20.22
CA ALA A 692 -21.99 -1.13 -19.38
C ALA A 692 -20.74 -1.91 -18.96
N HIS A 693 -20.90 -3.14 -18.48
CA HIS A 693 -19.76 -3.99 -18.08
C HIS A 693 -18.85 -4.38 -19.25
N ALA A 694 -19.41 -4.64 -20.43
CA ALA A 694 -18.63 -4.90 -21.64
C ALA A 694 -17.79 -3.68 -22.04
N VAL A 695 -18.35 -2.47 -21.90
CA VAL A 695 -17.63 -1.21 -22.13
C VAL A 695 -16.51 -1.01 -21.12
N GLU A 696 -16.75 -1.17 -19.82
CA GLU A 696 -15.69 -1.07 -18.81
C GLU A 696 -14.54 -2.05 -19.09
N ARG A 697 -14.87 -3.32 -19.38
CA ARG A 697 -13.88 -4.35 -19.71
C ARG A 697 -13.09 -4.00 -20.97
N TRP A 698 -13.76 -3.45 -21.99
CA TRP A 698 -13.10 -2.96 -23.19
C TRP A 698 -12.09 -1.85 -22.86
N VAL A 699 -12.46 -0.87 -22.02
CA VAL A 699 -11.54 0.21 -21.59
C VAL A 699 -10.30 -0.37 -20.90
N TYR A 700 -10.47 -1.31 -19.96
CA TYR A 700 -9.34 -1.94 -19.28
C TYR A 700 -8.47 -2.79 -20.20
N ASN A 701 -9.07 -3.54 -21.13
CA ASN A 701 -8.32 -4.34 -22.11
C ASN A 701 -7.45 -3.45 -23.00
N VAL A 702 -8.04 -2.40 -23.58
CA VAL A 702 -7.29 -1.47 -24.43
C VAL A 702 -6.19 -0.76 -23.65
N ALA A 703 -6.48 -0.31 -22.42
CA ALA A 703 -5.48 0.31 -21.55
C ALA A 703 -4.32 -0.65 -21.23
N ARG A 704 -4.61 -1.92 -20.94
CA ARG A 704 -3.61 -2.97 -20.68
C ARG A 704 -2.74 -3.22 -21.90
N ASP A 705 -3.34 -3.31 -23.09
CA ASP A 705 -2.62 -3.63 -24.32
C ASP A 705 -1.70 -2.47 -24.74
N LEU A 706 -2.11 -1.22 -24.49
CA LEU A 706 -1.28 -0.02 -24.71
C LEU A 706 -0.23 0.22 -23.61
N LEU A 707 -0.42 -0.32 -22.40
CA LEU A 707 0.41 -0.02 -21.24
C LEU A 707 1.92 -0.29 -21.43
N PRO A 708 2.37 -1.39 -22.06
CA PRO A 708 3.79 -1.63 -22.32
C PRO A 708 4.43 -0.61 -23.25
N LEU A 709 3.63 -0.01 -24.14
CA LEU A 709 4.05 0.99 -25.13
C LEU A 709 3.92 2.43 -24.61
N SER A 710 3.31 2.62 -23.45
CA SER A 710 3.06 3.93 -22.85
C SER A 710 4.25 4.48 -22.07
N SER A 711 4.43 5.80 -22.13
CA SER A 711 5.39 6.56 -21.31
C SER A 711 4.88 6.84 -19.89
N GLY A 712 3.61 6.56 -19.62
CA GLY A 712 2.98 6.76 -18.32
C GLY A 712 1.45 6.66 -18.40
N VAL A 713 0.80 6.89 -17.26
CA VAL A 713 -0.66 6.86 -17.12
C VAL A 713 -1.14 8.13 -16.44
N TYR A 714 -2.31 8.63 -16.78
CA TYR A 714 -2.87 9.78 -16.10
C TYR A 714 -3.58 9.38 -14.80
N GLY A 715 -3.10 9.86 -13.64
CA GLY A 715 -3.65 9.50 -12.33
C GLY A 715 -5.04 10.07 -11.98
N ALA A 716 -5.60 10.98 -12.79
CA ALA A 716 -6.84 11.69 -12.46
C ALA A 716 -8.09 10.79 -12.36
N ASP A 717 -8.10 9.68 -13.09
CA ASP A 717 -9.22 8.74 -13.14
C ASP A 717 -8.95 7.43 -12.37
N LEU A 718 -7.86 7.37 -11.59
CA LEU A 718 -7.45 6.17 -10.85
C LEU A 718 -7.82 6.28 -9.37
N GLY A 719 -8.18 5.15 -8.77
CA GLY A 719 -8.51 5.04 -7.35
C GLY A 719 -8.05 3.74 -6.69
N PRO A 720 -8.61 3.41 -5.51
CA PRO A 720 -8.29 2.18 -4.80
C PRO A 720 -8.91 0.92 -5.41
N ASP A 721 -9.57 1.02 -6.58
CA ASP A 721 -10.02 -0.16 -7.33
C ASP A 721 -8.79 -1.04 -7.69
N PRO A 722 -8.77 -2.33 -7.32
CA PRO A 722 -7.66 -3.23 -7.64
C PRO A 722 -7.35 -3.32 -9.14
N ARG A 723 -8.35 -3.12 -10.01
CA ARG A 723 -8.16 -3.09 -11.47
C ARG A 723 -7.25 -1.93 -11.90
N ASP A 724 -7.19 -0.86 -11.13
CA ASP A 724 -6.33 0.30 -11.38
C ASP A 724 -4.90 0.13 -10.85
N ALA A 725 -4.60 -0.89 -10.04
CA ALA A 725 -3.32 -1.01 -9.35
C ALA A 725 -2.11 -0.99 -10.32
N ILE A 726 -2.22 -1.71 -11.44
CA ILE A 726 -1.17 -1.78 -12.47
C ILE A 726 -1.04 -0.43 -13.22
N LEU A 727 -2.15 0.26 -13.46
CA LEU A 727 -2.18 1.58 -14.10
C LEU A 727 -1.57 2.65 -13.19
N ALA A 728 -1.98 2.66 -11.92
CA ALA A 728 -1.48 3.57 -10.89
C ALA A 728 0.03 3.42 -10.67
N ALA A 729 0.57 2.22 -10.95
CA ALA A 729 2.01 2.00 -10.88
C ALA A 729 2.83 2.86 -11.84
N LYS A 730 2.22 3.31 -12.94
CA LYS A 730 2.83 4.18 -13.96
C LYS A 730 2.33 5.63 -13.92
N ALA A 731 1.57 6.03 -12.89
CA ALA A 731 0.91 7.34 -12.86
C ALA A 731 1.84 8.53 -12.57
N PHE A 732 2.90 8.31 -11.79
CA PHE A 732 3.78 9.38 -11.29
C PHE A 732 5.20 9.35 -11.87
N GLY A 733 5.49 8.39 -12.76
CA GLY A 733 6.83 8.17 -13.30
C GLY A 733 7.89 8.02 -12.19
N PRO A 734 9.07 8.65 -12.30
CA PRO A 734 10.15 8.51 -11.33
C PRO A 734 9.84 9.10 -9.95
N ASN A 735 8.77 9.89 -9.82
CA ASN A 735 8.43 10.59 -8.58
C ASN A 735 7.65 9.73 -7.58
N ARG A 736 7.16 8.56 -8.00
CA ARG A 736 6.31 7.67 -7.19
C ARG A 736 6.93 7.30 -5.83
N PRO A 737 8.23 6.95 -5.71
CA PRO A 737 8.83 6.61 -4.42
C PRO A 737 8.88 7.80 -3.44
N ARG A 738 9.15 9.02 -3.95
CA ARG A 738 9.13 10.24 -3.12
C ARG A 738 7.73 10.51 -2.58
N LEU A 739 6.71 10.35 -3.42
CA LEU A 739 5.31 10.51 -3.01
C LEU A 739 4.90 9.48 -1.95
N ALA A 740 5.32 8.22 -2.10
CA ALA A 740 5.04 7.18 -1.11
C ALA A 740 5.65 7.52 0.27
N ARG A 741 6.91 7.97 0.30
CA ARG A 741 7.56 8.44 1.54
C ARG A 741 6.84 9.63 2.16
N LEU A 742 6.53 10.64 1.35
CA LEU A 742 5.84 11.83 1.84
C LEU A 742 4.43 11.50 2.37
N LYS A 743 3.73 10.55 1.74
CA LYS A 743 2.38 10.12 2.14
C LYS A 743 2.41 9.44 3.51
N HIS A 744 3.44 8.65 3.78
CA HIS A 744 3.62 8.03 5.09
C HIS A 744 3.73 9.06 6.22
N CYS A 745 4.47 10.15 6.01
CA CYS A 745 4.60 11.22 7.01
C CYS A 745 3.38 12.15 7.07
N SER A 746 2.73 12.43 5.93
CA SER A 746 1.66 13.43 5.83
C SER A 746 0.26 12.87 6.10
N ASP A 747 0.09 11.56 6.02
CA ASP A 747 -1.16 10.84 6.28
C ASP A 747 -0.88 9.44 6.87
N PRO A 748 -0.26 9.35 8.07
CA PRO A 748 0.13 8.07 8.69
C PRO A 748 -1.08 7.18 9.01
N HIS A 749 -2.25 7.78 9.23
CA HIS A 749 -3.50 7.09 9.51
C HIS A 749 -4.30 6.74 8.26
N ASN A 750 -3.79 7.07 7.06
CA ASN A 750 -4.43 6.81 5.78
C ASN A 750 -5.87 7.37 5.69
N VAL A 751 -6.10 8.57 6.25
CA VAL A 751 -7.37 9.30 6.19
C VAL A 751 -7.82 9.51 4.75
N LEU A 752 -6.90 9.78 3.82
CA LEU A 752 -7.19 9.98 2.39
C LEU A 752 -6.85 8.72 1.59
N ALA A 753 -7.51 7.61 1.91
CA ALA A 753 -7.28 6.28 1.35
C ALA A 753 -7.79 6.10 -0.11
N TYR A 754 -8.66 6.99 -0.58
CA TYR A 754 -9.43 6.81 -1.83
C TYR A 754 -8.89 7.63 -3.00
N ALA A 755 -7.70 8.22 -2.86
CA ALA A 755 -6.99 8.89 -3.95
C ALA A 755 -6.25 7.87 -4.84
N CYS A 756 -5.59 8.35 -5.91
CA CYS A 756 -4.74 7.50 -6.75
C CYS A 756 -3.70 6.78 -5.86
N PRO A 757 -3.66 5.43 -5.86
CA PRO A 757 -2.97 4.68 -4.83
C PRO A 757 -1.45 4.82 -4.95
N LEU A 758 -0.82 5.03 -3.80
CA LEU A 758 0.64 5.02 -3.64
C LEU A 758 1.06 3.69 -3.02
N PRO A 759 2.22 3.13 -3.40
CA PRO A 759 2.68 1.89 -2.80
C PRO A 759 2.94 2.13 -1.32
N ARG A 760 2.69 1.12 -0.48
CA ARG A 760 3.25 1.12 0.87
C ARG A 760 4.78 1.19 0.72
N VAL A 761 5.39 2.13 1.41
CA VAL A 761 6.85 2.24 1.41
C VAL A 761 7.35 0.93 2.00
N SER A 762 8.01 0.11 1.18
CA SER A 762 8.96 -0.85 1.73
C SER A 762 10.03 0.03 2.35
N MET A 763 9.99 0.14 3.68
CA MET A 763 10.91 0.98 4.42
C MET A 763 12.31 0.64 3.92
N LYS A 764 13.03 1.66 3.42
CA LYS A 764 14.49 1.58 3.30
C LYS A 764 14.95 1.00 4.64
N GLN A 765 15.66 -0.14 4.64
CA GLN A 765 15.98 -0.87 5.87
C GLN A 765 16.49 0.11 6.93
N ARG A 766 15.65 0.38 7.94
CA ARG A 766 15.98 1.32 9.00
C ARG A 766 17.15 0.76 9.77
N LEU A 767 18.15 1.59 10.09
CA LEU A 767 19.33 1.15 10.84
C LEU A 767 19.17 1.53 12.31
N ILE A 768 19.13 0.53 13.19
CA ILE A 768 19.10 0.72 14.64
C ILE A 768 20.44 0.25 15.19
N ILE A 769 21.19 1.16 15.80
CA ILE A 769 22.51 0.90 16.37
C ILE A 769 22.42 0.92 17.89
N LEU A 770 22.65 -0.22 18.52
CA LEU A 770 22.73 -0.38 19.95
C LEU A 770 24.15 -0.07 20.42
N VAL A 771 24.32 1.01 21.19
CA VAL A 771 25.62 1.45 21.68
C VAL A 771 25.81 0.92 23.10
N THR A 772 26.58 -0.18 23.22
CA THR A 772 26.85 -0.90 24.47
C THR A 772 28.28 -0.65 24.95
N GLY A 773 28.63 -1.14 26.14
CA GLY A 773 29.98 -0.98 26.70
C GLY A 773 30.02 -0.65 28.18
N ASP A 774 31.23 -0.64 28.73
CA ASP A 774 31.46 -0.54 30.18
C ASP A 774 31.13 0.87 30.73
N SER A 775 31.09 0.98 32.06
CA SER A 775 31.01 2.28 32.74
C SER A 775 32.18 3.18 32.29
N CYS A 776 31.90 4.47 32.12
CA CYS A 776 32.88 5.47 31.73
C CYS A 776 33.59 5.27 30.37
N ALA A 777 33.13 4.33 29.53
CA ALA A 777 33.68 4.11 28.19
C ALA A 777 33.33 5.22 27.16
N GLY A 778 32.36 6.10 27.46
CA GLY A 778 31.99 7.23 26.61
C GLY A 778 30.91 6.93 25.56
N LYS A 779 29.97 6.04 25.86
CA LYS A 779 28.88 5.61 24.94
C LYS A 779 28.05 6.76 24.39
N ASP A 780 27.47 7.57 25.28
CA ASP A 780 26.60 8.71 24.90
C ASP A 780 27.39 9.70 24.00
N TYR A 781 28.63 10.00 24.38
CA TYR A 781 29.54 10.84 23.60
C TYR A 781 29.84 10.28 22.19
N CYS A 782 30.10 8.97 22.06
CA CYS A 782 30.35 8.35 20.77
C CYS A 782 29.09 8.36 19.89
N ALA A 783 27.93 8.09 20.48
CA ALA A 783 26.65 8.12 19.77
C ALA A 783 26.37 9.50 19.15
N ASP A 784 26.60 10.59 19.91
CA ASP A 784 26.39 11.96 19.42
C ASP A 784 27.35 12.31 18.26
N ILE A 785 28.61 11.84 18.33
CA ILE A 785 29.58 12.02 17.24
C ILE A 785 29.15 11.24 16.00
N TRP A 786 28.70 10.00 16.16
CA TRP A 786 28.27 9.17 15.04
C TRP A 786 26.99 9.73 14.39
N VAL A 787 26.03 10.23 15.16
CA VAL A 787 24.89 11.00 14.62
C VAL A 787 25.40 12.17 13.78
N SER A 788 26.34 12.95 14.31
CA SER A 788 26.89 14.10 13.59
C SER A 788 27.60 13.70 12.28
N ALA A 789 28.35 12.59 12.29
CA ALA A 789 29.01 12.06 11.10
C ALA A 789 28.00 11.56 10.05
N LEU A 790 26.96 10.84 10.48
CA LEU A 790 25.89 10.35 9.61
C LEU A 790 25.11 11.50 8.95
N LEU A 791 24.81 12.57 9.71
CA LEU A 791 24.14 13.77 9.19
C LEU A 791 25.03 14.59 8.24
N ALA A 792 26.35 14.54 8.41
CA ALA A 792 27.31 15.24 7.56
C ALA A 792 27.59 14.52 6.22
N TYR A 793 27.09 13.29 6.05
CA TYR A 793 27.29 12.51 4.83
C TYR A 793 26.50 13.12 3.65
N ASN A 794 27.21 13.91 2.85
CA ASN A 794 26.70 14.99 1.99
C ASN A 794 26.01 14.55 0.68
N HIS A 795 25.45 13.34 0.63
CA HIS A 795 24.80 12.80 -0.57
C HIS A 795 23.30 12.50 -0.41
N LYS A 796 22.69 12.61 0.79
CA LYS A 796 21.23 12.42 1.01
C LYS A 796 20.70 13.17 2.23
N ASP A 797 19.39 13.43 2.24
CA ASP A 797 18.57 13.81 3.40
C ASP A 797 18.47 12.66 4.44
N LEU A 798 19.59 12.12 4.92
CA LEU A 798 19.61 11.07 5.93
C LEU A 798 19.25 11.67 7.30
N THR A 799 18.26 11.10 8.00
CA THR A 799 17.90 11.53 9.35
C THR A 799 18.47 10.58 10.41
N ALA A 800 19.12 11.12 11.44
CA ALA A 800 19.72 10.33 12.50
C ALA A 800 19.47 10.95 13.89
N ARG A 801 19.28 10.09 14.91
CA ARG A 801 19.06 10.53 16.30
C ARG A 801 19.65 9.54 17.30
N ALA A 802 20.18 10.06 18.41
CA ALA A 802 20.58 9.26 19.58
C ALA A 802 19.54 9.39 20.71
N VAL A 803 19.19 8.27 21.35
CA VAL A 803 18.23 8.21 22.46
C VAL A 803 18.75 7.24 23.53
N SER A 804 18.58 7.58 24.80
CA SER A 804 18.90 6.68 25.92
C SER A 804 17.66 5.89 26.34
N ILE A 805 17.69 4.56 26.22
CA ILE A 805 16.58 3.68 26.63
C ILE A 805 16.30 3.77 28.13
N SER A 806 17.31 4.15 28.91
CA SER A 806 17.21 4.26 30.36
C SER A 806 16.44 5.49 30.85
N ASP A 807 16.01 6.39 29.96
CA ASP A 807 15.38 7.66 30.35
C ASP A 807 14.00 7.46 30.98
N ALA A 808 13.24 6.45 30.52
CA ALA A 808 11.98 6.05 31.15
C ALA A 808 12.20 5.61 32.61
N THR A 809 13.15 4.69 32.82
CA THR A 809 13.52 4.21 34.15
C THR A 809 14.06 5.32 35.05
N LYS A 810 14.84 6.27 34.52
CA LYS A 810 15.33 7.43 35.31
C LYS A 810 14.17 8.30 35.80
N ARG A 811 13.15 8.53 34.96
CA ARG A 811 11.97 9.31 35.32
C ARG A 811 11.15 8.64 36.42
N GLU A 812 10.95 7.33 36.29
CA GLU A 812 10.26 6.54 37.31
C GLU A 812 11.04 6.47 38.62
N TYR A 813 12.36 6.26 38.54
CA TYR A 813 13.25 6.26 39.69
C TYR A 813 13.28 7.61 40.41
N ALA A 814 13.38 8.72 39.67
CA ALA A 814 13.31 10.07 40.21
C ALA A 814 11.99 10.31 40.96
N THR A 815 10.89 9.82 40.39
CA THR A 815 9.55 9.92 40.99
C THR A 815 9.44 9.08 42.26
N ALA A 816 10.00 7.87 42.27
CA ALA A 816 9.94 6.95 43.41
C ALA A 816 10.88 7.33 44.55
N THR A 817 12.01 7.96 44.27
CA THR A 817 13.08 8.23 45.26
C THR A 817 13.29 9.69 45.60
N GLY A 818 12.69 10.61 44.83
CA GLY A 818 12.93 12.06 44.96
C GLY A 818 14.26 12.53 44.35
N ALA A 819 14.97 11.69 43.59
CA ALA A 819 16.19 12.09 42.89
C ALA A 819 15.91 13.14 41.80
N ASP A 820 16.85 14.04 41.55
CA ASP A 820 16.69 15.11 40.56
C ASP A 820 16.80 14.55 39.13
N LEU A 821 15.68 14.55 38.40
CA LEU A 821 15.62 14.03 37.04
C LEU A 821 16.52 14.79 36.06
N ASN A 822 16.57 16.12 36.14
CA ASN A 822 17.37 16.92 35.21
C ASN A 822 18.86 16.62 35.40
N ARG A 823 19.29 16.45 36.65
CA ARG A 823 20.66 16.01 36.96
C ARG A 823 20.91 14.55 36.56
N LEU A 824 19.95 13.64 36.71
CA LEU A 824 20.10 12.26 36.23
C LEU A 824 20.26 12.15 34.71
N LEU A 825 19.71 13.11 33.96
CA LEU A 825 19.80 13.16 32.50
C LEU A 825 21.08 13.87 32.02
N SER A 826 21.54 14.92 32.72
CA SER A 826 22.60 15.81 32.23
C SER A 826 23.91 15.82 33.05
N ASP A 827 23.87 15.50 34.35
CA ASP A 827 25.04 15.52 35.23
C ASP A 827 25.63 14.11 35.37
N ARG A 828 26.83 13.93 34.78
CA ARG A 828 27.52 12.65 34.75
C ARG A 828 27.90 12.14 36.13
N ALA A 829 28.43 13.00 37.01
CA ALA A 829 28.88 12.59 38.34
C ALA A 829 27.69 12.14 39.19
N TYR A 830 26.57 12.87 39.09
CA TYR A 830 25.32 12.50 39.74
C TYR A 830 24.73 11.19 39.20
N LYS A 831 24.74 10.99 37.88
CA LYS A 831 24.30 9.74 37.24
C LYS A 831 25.12 8.52 37.70
N GLU A 832 26.43 8.67 37.88
CA GLU A 832 27.29 7.58 38.38
C GLU A 832 27.02 7.27 39.86
N GLN A 833 26.82 8.29 40.71
CA GLN A 833 26.44 8.10 42.11
C GLN A 833 25.16 7.28 42.27
N HIS A 834 24.14 7.54 41.44
CA HIS A 834 22.85 6.84 41.49
C HIS A 834 22.79 5.52 40.70
N ARG A 835 23.85 5.16 39.94
CA ARG A 835 23.82 3.99 39.04
C ARG A 835 23.52 2.67 39.75
N PRO A 836 24.14 2.31 40.89
CA PRO A 836 23.84 1.05 41.56
C PRO A 836 22.36 0.94 41.98
N ALA A 837 21.80 2.04 42.50
CA ALA A 837 20.39 2.11 42.89
C ALA A 837 19.44 2.06 41.69
N LEU A 838 19.76 2.74 40.59
CA LEU A 838 19.04 2.65 39.32
C LEU A 838 19.08 1.24 38.69
N THR A 839 20.19 0.52 38.88
CA THR A 839 20.31 -0.88 38.45
C THR A 839 19.41 -1.79 39.27
N ALA A 840 19.47 -1.67 40.60
CA ALA A 840 18.62 -2.44 41.51
C ALA A 840 17.13 -2.14 41.27
N PHE A 841 16.75 -0.87 41.10
CA PHE A 841 15.38 -0.45 40.81
C PHE A 841 14.84 -1.10 39.54
N PHE A 842 15.60 -1.03 38.44
CA PHE A 842 15.19 -1.67 37.19
C PHE A 842 15.08 -3.19 37.31
N GLN A 843 16.05 -3.84 37.98
CA GLN A 843 15.98 -5.30 38.19
C GLN A 843 14.74 -5.71 38.98
N ASP A 844 14.35 -4.90 39.98
CA ASP A 844 13.11 -5.11 40.72
C ASP A 844 11.88 -4.93 39.81
N GLN A 845 11.86 -3.90 38.97
CA GLN A 845 10.78 -3.72 37.99
C GLN A 845 10.68 -4.89 37.00
N VAL A 846 11.81 -5.41 36.51
CA VAL A 846 11.83 -6.56 35.59
C VAL A 846 11.29 -7.82 36.28
N ARG A 847 11.51 -8.01 37.59
CA ARG A 847 10.91 -9.14 38.34
C ARG A 847 9.38 -9.10 38.34
N HIS A 848 8.80 -7.89 38.43
CA HIS A 848 7.34 -7.70 38.45
C HIS A 848 6.76 -7.60 37.03
N ARG A 849 7.55 -7.11 36.07
CA ARG A 849 7.18 -6.92 34.66
C ARG A 849 8.28 -7.51 33.76
N PRO A 850 8.28 -8.84 33.52
CA PRO A 850 9.36 -9.51 32.79
C PRO A 850 9.60 -9.00 31.35
N ARG A 851 8.59 -8.38 30.72
CA ARG A 851 8.68 -7.81 29.37
C ARG A 851 9.11 -6.33 29.33
N LEU A 852 9.41 -5.74 30.48
CA LEU A 852 9.82 -4.33 30.57
C LEU A 852 10.97 -3.94 29.62
N PRO A 853 12.01 -4.78 29.39
CA PRO A 853 13.07 -4.46 28.43
C PRO A 853 12.56 -4.36 26.98
N GLU A 854 11.70 -5.30 26.56
CA GLU A 854 11.09 -5.31 25.22
C GLU A 854 10.19 -4.09 25.01
N GLU A 855 9.41 -3.74 26.03
CA GLU A 855 8.51 -2.57 25.99
C GLU A 855 9.27 -1.24 25.94
N HIS A 856 10.34 -1.10 26.74
CA HIS A 856 11.20 0.08 26.66
C HIS A 856 11.89 0.21 25.29
N PHE A 857 12.34 -0.91 24.74
CA PHE A 857 12.95 -0.93 23.41
C PHE A 857 11.96 -0.48 22.34
N LEU A 858 10.78 -1.10 22.28
CA LEU A 858 9.73 -0.76 21.33
C LEU A 858 9.27 0.70 21.46
N ASN A 859 9.02 1.19 22.67
CA ASN A 859 8.64 2.58 22.90
C ASN A 859 9.67 3.57 22.33
N VAL A 860 10.97 3.29 22.49
CA VAL A 860 12.04 4.13 21.93
C VAL A 860 12.05 4.05 20.40
N VAL A 861 11.92 2.85 19.83
CA VAL A 861 11.89 2.63 18.38
C VAL A 861 10.70 3.34 17.73
N ASP A 862 9.51 3.22 18.32
CA ASP A 862 8.24 3.78 17.86
C ASP A 862 8.24 5.31 17.97
N SER A 863 8.74 5.86 19.09
CA SER A 863 8.90 7.32 19.26
C SER A 863 9.87 7.96 18.28
N ALA A 864 10.62 7.13 17.54
CA ALA A 864 11.64 7.54 16.58
C ALA A 864 11.33 7.09 15.16
N ALA A 865 10.08 6.70 14.85
CA ALA A 865 9.68 6.21 13.52
C ALA A 865 10.01 7.17 12.37
N ASP A 866 10.26 8.45 12.68
CA ASP A 866 10.63 9.52 11.76
C ASP A 866 12.10 9.53 11.30
N VAL A 867 12.97 8.69 11.87
CA VAL A 867 14.42 8.68 11.55
C VAL A 867 14.91 7.43 10.82
N ASP A 868 15.80 7.62 9.83
CA ASP A 868 16.45 6.55 9.07
C ASP A 868 17.45 5.75 9.93
N VAL A 869 18.19 6.44 10.81
CA VAL A 869 19.18 5.84 11.71
C VAL A 869 18.92 6.21 13.17
N LEU A 870 18.68 5.20 14.01
CA LEU A 870 18.46 5.37 15.44
C LEU A 870 19.60 4.78 16.25
N LEU A 871 20.27 5.58 17.07
CA LEU A 871 21.27 5.12 18.02
C LEU A 871 20.64 5.01 19.40
N ILE A 872 20.70 3.82 20.01
CA ILE A 872 20.14 3.57 21.34
C ILE A 872 21.27 3.32 22.32
N THR A 873 21.38 4.17 23.35
CA THR A 873 22.35 3.99 24.44
C THR A 873 21.67 3.52 25.72
N GLY A 874 22.46 3.09 26.71
CA GLY A 874 21.96 2.73 28.04
C GLY A 874 21.35 1.33 28.16
N MET A 875 21.62 0.45 27.19
CA MET A 875 21.24 -0.96 27.20
C MET A 875 21.81 -1.68 28.43
N ARG A 876 21.04 -2.65 28.97
CA ARG A 876 21.42 -3.45 30.15
C ARG A 876 21.47 -4.95 29.86
N ASP A 877 20.96 -5.38 28.70
CA ASP A 877 20.92 -6.77 28.26
C ASP A 877 22.29 -7.27 27.79
N GLU A 878 22.56 -8.54 28.03
CA GLU A 878 23.87 -9.16 27.73
C GLU A 878 24.09 -9.43 26.23
N ALA A 879 23.04 -9.78 25.50
CA ALA A 879 23.06 -10.12 24.06
C ALA A 879 21.90 -9.43 23.33
N PRO A 880 21.95 -8.09 23.18
CA PRO A 880 20.76 -7.32 22.88
C PRO A 880 20.27 -7.51 21.44
N VAL A 881 21.15 -7.78 20.46
CA VAL A 881 20.73 -8.04 19.08
C VAL A 881 19.95 -9.35 18.97
N ALA A 882 20.43 -10.43 19.60
CA ALA A 882 19.70 -11.69 19.64
C ALA A 882 18.36 -11.57 20.37
N THR A 883 18.31 -10.70 21.39
CA THR A 883 17.12 -10.47 22.21
C THR A 883 16.06 -9.66 21.47
N PHE A 884 16.43 -8.57 20.78
CA PHE A 884 15.47 -7.59 20.27
C PHE A 884 15.23 -7.61 18.75
N SER A 885 16.11 -8.23 17.94
CA SER A 885 16.01 -8.15 16.48
C SER A 885 14.66 -8.63 15.91
N HIS A 886 14.07 -9.64 16.53
CA HIS A 886 12.78 -10.19 16.12
C HIS A 886 11.57 -9.25 16.37
N LEU A 887 11.74 -8.23 17.21
CA LEU A 887 10.70 -7.21 17.49
C LEU A 887 10.64 -6.14 16.42
N VAL A 888 11.72 -5.98 15.65
CA VAL A 888 11.87 -4.98 14.57
C VAL A 888 12.32 -5.68 13.28
N PRO A 889 11.53 -6.63 12.75
CA PRO A 889 11.96 -7.51 11.66
C PRO A 889 12.19 -6.79 10.32
N ASP A 890 11.69 -5.56 10.19
CA ASP A 890 11.85 -4.66 9.05
C ASP A 890 13.05 -3.70 9.19
N ALA A 891 13.75 -3.74 10.33
CA ALA A 891 14.92 -2.91 10.60
C ALA A 891 16.18 -3.75 10.84
N ARG A 892 17.33 -3.21 10.43
CA ARG A 892 18.64 -3.77 10.78
C ARG A 892 19.00 -3.34 12.18
N LEU A 893 19.19 -4.31 13.07
CA LEU A 893 19.72 -4.09 14.41
C LEU A 893 21.20 -4.45 14.48
N LEU A 894 22.05 -3.51 14.92
CA LEU A 894 23.50 -3.64 15.00
C LEU A 894 23.99 -3.27 16.40
N GLU A 895 24.85 -4.06 17.02
CA GLU A 895 25.53 -3.69 18.27
C GLU A 895 26.93 -3.13 18.01
N VAL A 896 27.18 -1.93 18.55
CA VAL A 896 28.53 -1.35 18.65
C VAL A 896 28.93 -1.26 20.10
N ARG A 897 29.90 -2.08 20.51
CA ARG A 897 30.44 -2.07 21.86
C ARG A 897 31.60 -1.10 21.99
N VAL A 898 31.43 -0.06 22.80
CA VAL A 898 32.46 0.93 23.13
C VAL A 898 33.32 0.43 24.30
N GLN A 899 34.63 0.29 24.07
CA GLN A 899 35.62 -0.09 25.07
C GLN A 899 36.58 1.07 25.34
N ALA A 900 37.13 1.13 26.55
CA ALA A 900 38.18 2.08 26.91
C ALA A 900 39.10 1.48 27.98
N GLY A 901 40.40 1.77 27.90
CA GLY A 901 41.43 1.36 28.83
C GLY A 901 41.12 1.79 30.25
N GLU A 902 41.64 1.03 31.23
CA GLU A 902 41.31 1.23 32.64
C GLU A 902 41.70 2.62 33.16
N GLU A 903 42.89 3.10 32.78
CA GLU A 903 43.35 4.46 33.09
C GLU A 903 42.40 5.54 32.54
N MET A 904 41.96 5.38 31.29
CA MET A 904 41.04 6.32 30.66
C MET A 904 39.64 6.28 31.29
N ARG A 905 39.17 5.09 31.69
CA ARG A 905 37.91 4.94 32.44
C ARG A 905 38.00 5.60 33.82
N ARG A 906 39.14 5.45 34.53
CA ARG A 906 39.38 6.10 35.83
C ARG A 906 39.45 7.63 35.71
N ALA A 907 40.18 8.14 34.72
CA ALA A 907 40.26 9.57 34.42
C ALA A 907 38.89 10.16 34.08
N ARG A 908 38.10 9.47 33.24
CA ARG A 908 36.73 9.88 32.90
C ARG A 908 35.73 9.66 34.05
N GLY A 909 36.04 8.80 35.01
CA GLY A 909 35.21 8.45 36.17
C GLY A 909 35.43 9.31 37.40
N GLY A 910 36.45 10.18 37.39
CA GLY A 910 36.69 11.17 38.46
C GLY A 910 37.46 10.66 39.68
N CYS A 911 38.12 9.50 39.62
CA CYS A 911 38.96 9.02 40.72
C CYS A 911 40.39 9.59 40.60
N HIS A 912 40.64 10.76 41.19
CA HIS A 912 41.98 11.12 41.65
C HIS A 912 42.16 10.55 43.06
N GLY A 913 42.83 9.41 43.17
CA GLY A 913 43.36 8.93 44.45
C GLY A 913 44.77 9.45 44.63
N SER A 914 44.98 10.25 45.67
CA SER A 914 46.28 10.49 46.29
C SER A 914 46.90 9.16 46.71
N ASP A 915 48.18 8.98 46.40
CA ASP A 915 49.03 8.00 47.05
C ASP A 915 49.07 8.29 48.55
N ASP A 916 48.62 7.34 49.40
CA ASP A 916 49.22 7.08 50.71
C ASP A 916 48.69 5.76 51.34
N ASP A 917 49.64 4.85 51.52
CA ASP A 917 49.87 3.82 52.54
C ASP A 917 48.77 2.92 53.16
N SER A 918 49.13 1.62 53.09
CA SER A 918 49.12 0.59 54.15
C SER A 918 48.01 -0.48 54.16
N ASN A 919 48.51 -1.73 54.18
CA ASN A 919 47.90 -3.01 54.53
C ASN A 919 46.59 -2.95 55.33
N ASP A 920 45.56 -3.65 54.83
CA ASP A 920 44.92 -4.64 55.69
C ASP A 920 44.20 -5.76 54.92
N ASN A 921 44.42 -6.97 55.43
CA ASN A 921 43.97 -8.25 54.91
C ASN A 921 42.53 -8.48 55.36
N LYS A 922 41.54 -8.49 54.45
CA LYS A 922 40.21 -9.07 54.73
C LYS A 922 39.67 -9.84 53.52
N ASN A 923 39.78 -11.16 53.64
CA ASN A 923 38.85 -12.12 53.07
C ASN A 923 37.41 -11.65 53.29
N ASN A 924 36.69 -11.41 52.21
CA ASN A 924 35.26 -11.64 52.16
C ASN A 924 34.89 -12.03 50.72
N ASP A 925 34.79 -13.36 50.54
CA ASP A 925 34.00 -13.97 49.48
C ASP A 925 32.57 -13.39 49.55
N ASN A 926 32.27 -12.46 48.65
CA ASN A 926 30.92 -12.24 48.15
C ASN A 926 30.98 -11.41 46.85
N GLY A 927 30.76 -12.10 45.73
CA GLY A 927 30.30 -11.49 44.49
C GLY A 927 31.35 -10.96 43.53
N ARG A 928 32.61 -11.45 43.58
CA ARG A 928 33.52 -11.31 42.44
C ARG A 928 32.99 -12.23 41.34
N LEU A 929 32.06 -11.71 40.53
CA LEU A 929 31.66 -12.32 39.26
C LEU A 929 32.95 -12.63 38.51
N ASN A 930 33.29 -13.91 38.47
CA ASN A 930 34.30 -14.41 37.56
C ASN A 930 33.96 -13.82 36.18
N LEU A 931 34.93 -13.14 35.57
CA LEU A 931 34.97 -12.85 34.14
C LEU A 931 35.10 -14.19 33.38
N THR A 932 34.14 -15.09 33.56
CA THR A 932 33.85 -16.14 32.58
C THR A 932 33.48 -15.42 31.29
N ALA A 933 34.18 -15.78 30.22
CA ALA A 933 34.08 -15.19 28.89
C ALA A 933 32.62 -14.87 28.52
N LEU A 934 32.37 -13.67 27.98
CA LEU A 934 31.06 -13.33 27.43
C LEU A 934 30.55 -14.48 26.53
N ASP A 935 29.39 -15.03 26.85
CA ASP A 935 28.65 -15.98 26.00
C ASP A 935 28.09 -15.31 24.72
N HIS A 936 28.54 -14.09 24.39
CA HIS A 936 28.05 -13.24 23.31
C HIS A 936 29.16 -12.37 22.70
N HIS A 937 29.17 -12.25 21.37
CA HIS A 937 30.08 -11.38 20.63
C HIS A 937 29.34 -10.20 19.97
N PRO A 938 29.71 -8.92 20.23
CA PRO A 938 29.06 -7.77 19.61
C PRO A 938 29.39 -7.69 18.10
N ASP A 939 28.54 -7.05 17.29
CA ASP A 939 28.79 -6.97 15.84
C ASP A 939 30.05 -6.14 15.52
N LEU A 940 30.21 -5.01 16.22
CA LEU A 940 31.36 -4.12 16.10
C LEU A 940 31.92 -3.74 17.48
N ILE A 941 33.23 -3.49 17.55
CA ILE A 941 33.92 -3.01 18.75
C ILE A 941 34.65 -1.72 18.39
N PHE A 942 34.43 -0.67 19.19
CA PHE A 942 35.14 0.60 19.07
C PHE A 942 35.99 0.86 20.31
N HIS A 943 37.30 1.01 20.11
CA HIS A 943 38.26 1.34 21.18
C HIS A 943 38.38 2.86 21.32
N ASN A 944 37.78 3.41 22.38
CA ASN A 944 37.72 4.83 22.69
C ASN A 944 38.84 5.25 23.67
N ASP A 945 40.08 4.94 23.32
CA ASP A 945 41.27 5.18 24.16
C ASP A 945 41.92 6.55 23.94
N THR A 946 41.56 7.24 22.86
CA THR A 946 42.10 8.57 22.54
C THR A 946 41.15 9.69 22.95
N THR A 947 41.69 10.85 23.23
CA THR A 947 40.91 12.08 23.45
C THR A 947 40.57 12.74 22.11
N GLY A 948 39.32 13.17 21.93
CA GLY A 948 38.84 13.87 20.72
C GLY A 948 37.86 13.03 19.90
N ASP A 949 37.33 13.63 18.82
CA ASP A 949 36.26 13.04 18.01
C ASP A 949 36.74 12.31 16.74
N LYS A 950 38.01 12.50 16.35
CA LYS A 950 38.56 11.98 15.07
C LYS A 950 38.43 10.47 14.92
N ALA A 951 38.77 9.70 15.96
CA ALA A 951 38.71 8.24 15.91
C ALA A 951 37.26 7.74 15.80
N ALA A 952 36.32 8.37 16.50
CA ALA A 952 34.91 8.03 16.45
C ALA A 952 34.30 8.39 15.08
N LYS A 953 34.68 9.53 14.48
CA LYS A 953 34.29 9.89 13.10
C LYS A 953 34.81 8.90 12.08
N ALA A 954 36.12 8.59 12.11
CA ALA A 954 36.72 7.62 11.21
C ALA A 954 36.06 6.22 11.34
N PHE A 955 35.69 5.82 12.55
CA PHE A 955 34.94 4.59 12.79
C PHE A 955 33.55 4.62 12.14
N ALA A 956 32.81 5.72 12.29
CA ALA A 956 31.53 5.88 11.60
C ALA A 956 31.71 5.81 10.07
N ASP A 957 32.73 6.49 9.55
CA ASP A 957 32.99 6.54 8.11
C ASP A 957 33.27 5.16 7.52
N TYR A 958 34.07 4.35 8.24
CA TYR A 958 34.52 3.06 7.75
C TYR A 958 33.53 1.91 8.02
N TYR A 959 32.82 1.94 9.17
CA TYR A 959 32.02 0.80 9.61
C TYR A 959 30.51 1.06 9.66
N LEU A 960 30.05 2.31 9.82
CA LEU A 960 28.63 2.63 9.96
C LEU A 960 28.02 3.16 8.65
N LEU A 961 28.71 4.07 7.96
CA LEU A 961 28.25 4.63 6.68
C LEU A 961 28.02 3.58 5.57
N PRO A 962 28.80 2.48 5.46
CA PRO A 962 28.52 1.46 4.46
C PRO A 962 27.11 0.87 4.57
N PHE A 963 26.52 0.79 5.78
CA PHE A 963 25.15 0.34 5.97
C PHE A 963 24.09 1.32 5.44
N CYS A 964 24.48 2.55 5.12
CA CYS A 964 23.62 3.58 4.55
C CYS A 964 23.80 3.74 3.03
N HIS A 965 24.70 2.97 2.42
CA HIS A 965 25.04 3.07 0.99
C HIS A 965 23.89 2.60 0.09
N GLU A 966 23.73 3.20 -1.10
CA GLU A 966 22.64 2.89 -2.02
C GLU A 966 22.68 1.45 -2.55
N ASP A 967 23.87 0.85 -2.57
CA ASP A 967 24.07 -0.49 -3.10
C ASP A 967 23.34 -1.57 -2.29
N LEU A 968 23.16 -1.37 -0.98
CA LEU A 968 22.33 -2.26 -0.15
C LEU A 968 20.86 -2.19 -0.55
N GLN A 969 20.36 -0.99 -0.88
CA GLN A 969 19.01 -0.83 -1.41
C GLN A 969 18.88 -1.48 -2.78
N ARG A 970 19.88 -1.32 -3.66
CA ARG A 970 19.90 -1.98 -4.98
C ARG A 970 19.85 -3.49 -4.85
N LEU A 971 20.57 -4.09 -3.90
CA LEU A 971 20.47 -5.52 -3.59
C LEU A 971 19.09 -5.91 -3.03
N THR A 972 18.53 -5.09 -2.15
CA THR A 972 17.19 -5.30 -1.57
C THR A 972 16.14 -5.39 -2.68
N ASP A 973 16.20 -4.45 -3.64
CA ASP A 973 15.27 -4.38 -4.77
C ASP A 973 15.40 -5.57 -5.75
N MET A 974 16.53 -6.29 -5.72
CA MET A 974 16.74 -7.50 -6.52
C MET A 974 16.04 -8.73 -5.93
N VAL A 975 15.65 -8.72 -4.65
CA VAL A 975 14.99 -9.86 -4.00
C VAL A 975 13.48 -9.72 -4.15
N ARG A 976 12.86 -10.57 -4.98
CA ARG A 976 11.41 -10.57 -5.15
C ARG A 976 10.71 -11.36 -4.05
N GLN A 977 9.48 -10.94 -3.77
CA GLN A 977 8.52 -11.70 -2.96
C GLN A 977 7.76 -12.68 -3.86
N VAL A 978 7.62 -13.91 -3.39
CA VAL A 978 6.87 -15.00 -4.02
C VAL A 978 5.81 -15.45 -3.02
N PRO A 979 4.53 -15.06 -3.21
CA PRO A 979 3.47 -15.50 -2.33
C PRO A 979 3.24 -17.01 -2.47
N ASP A 980 2.73 -17.62 -1.40
CA ASP A 980 2.26 -19.01 -1.35
C ASP A 980 3.33 -20.07 -1.68
N PHE A 981 4.60 -19.74 -1.46
CA PHE A 981 5.73 -20.64 -1.67
C PHE A 981 6.51 -20.85 -0.36
N PRO A 982 7.03 -22.05 -0.07
CA PRO A 982 6.78 -23.32 -0.75
C PRO A 982 5.36 -23.88 -0.49
N ARG A 983 4.53 -23.18 0.30
CA ARG A 983 3.16 -23.54 0.65
C ARG A 983 2.30 -22.29 0.77
N LEU A 984 0.99 -22.45 0.57
CA LEU A 984 -0.03 -21.41 0.76
C LEU A 984 0.11 -20.69 2.11
N GLY A 985 0.01 -19.35 2.08
CA GLY A 985 0.06 -18.48 3.25
C GLY A 985 1.47 -18.08 3.73
N ILE A 986 2.52 -18.29 2.91
CA ILE A 986 3.90 -17.87 3.20
C ILE A 986 4.33 -16.83 2.16
N GLU A 987 4.86 -15.67 2.57
CA GLU A 987 5.57 -14.77 1.65
C GLU A 987 7.04 -15.16 1.59
N PHE A 988 7.43 -15.88 0.54
CA PHE A 988 8.81 -16.31 0.35
C PHE A 988 9.64 -15.25 -0.35
N ARG A 989 10.81 -14.92 0.20
CA ARG A 989 11.77 -14.04 -0.46
C ARG A 989 12.87 -14.86 -1.12
N HIS A 990 12.95 -14.80 -2.45
CA HIS A 990 13.89 -15.60 -3.21
C HIS A 990 15.26 -14.89 -3.33
N VAL A 991 16.12 -15.05 -2.32
CA VAL A 991 17.41 -14.35 -2.22
C VAL A 991 18.36 -14.67 -3.38
N LEU A 992 18.24 -15.85 -4.00
CA LEU A 992 19.05 -16.21 -5.16
C LEU A 992 18.76 -15.37 -6.41
N ASP A 993 17.65 -14.63 -6.47
CA ASP A 993 17.35 -13.69 -7.56
C ASP A 993 18.47 -12.65 -7.76
N ILE A 994 19.18 -12.27 -6.68
CA ILE A 994 20.32 -11.35 -6.77
C ILE A 994 21.35 -11.88 -7.78
N SER A 995 21.68 -13.17 -7.72
CA SER A 995 22.65 -13.78 -8.61
C SER A 995 22.16 -13.94 -10.06
N GLN A 996 20.84 -13.90 -10.28
CA GLN A 996 20.21 -14.06 -11.59
C GLN A 996 20.10 -12.75 -12.36
N GLN A 997 20.32 -11.61 -11.69
CA GLN A 997 20.26 -10.28 -12.29
C GLN A 997 21.64 -9.78 -12.73
N PRO A 998 21.72 -9.03 -13.85
CA PRO A 998 22.99 -8.46 -14.32
C PRO A 998 23.70 -7.63 -13.25
N GLY A 999 24.93 -8.01 -12.91
CA GLY A 999 25.77 -7.33 -11.92
C GLY A 999 25.41 -7.61 -10.45
N GLY A 1000 24.32 -8.33 -10.16
CA GLY A 1000 23.87 -8.56 -8.78
C GLY A 1000 24.81 -9.45 -7.97
N LEU A 1001 25.36 -10.53 -8.56
CA LEU A 1001 26.34 -11.39 -7.89
C LEU A 1001 27.62 -10.61 -7.50
N THR A 1002 28.19 -9.84 -8.45
CA THR A 1002 29.37 -9.01 -8.20
C THR A 1002 29.12 -7.95 -7.14
N LEU A 1003 27.95 -7.32 -7.16
CA LEU A 1003 27.56 -6.33 -6.14
C LEU A 1003 27.46 -6.98 -4.76
N CYS A 1004 26.81 -8.14 -4.67
CA CYS A 1004 26.66 -8.90 -3.43
C CYS A 1004 28.00 -9.30 -2.84
N THR A 1005 28.91 -9.88 -3.64
CA THR A 1005 30.22 -10.31 -3.13
C THR A 1005 31.14 -9.14 -2.80
N SER A 1006 31.07 -8.03 -3.55
CA SER A 1006 31.76 -6.79 -3.19
C SER A 1006 31.32 -6.26 -1.83
N LEU A 1007 30.01 -6.30 -1.55
CA LEU A 1007 29.46 -5.90 -0.25
C LEU A 1007 29.81 -6.90 0.86
N LEU A 1008 29.78 -8.20 0.60
CA LEU A 1008 30.26 -9.21 1.56
C LEU A 1008 31.74 -8.95 1.90
N GLN A 1009 32.57 -8.67 0.90
CA GLN A 1009 33.99 -8.37 1.13
C GLN A 1009 34.18 -7.10 1.97
N SER A 1010 33.46 -6.02 1.67
CA SER A 1010 33.62 -4.73 2.34
C SER A 1010 33.02 -4.69 3.75
N HIS A 1011 31.97 -5.45 4.02
CA HIS A 1011 31.34 -5.55 5.34
C HIS A 1011 32.02 -6.57 6.26
N PHE A 1012 32.96 -7.37 5.75
CA PHE A 1012 33.80 -8.20 6.59
C PHE A 1012 34.67 -7.33 7.48
N THR A 1013 34.60 -7.58 8.79
CA THR A 1013 35.26 -6.78 9.82
C THR A 1013 36.58 -7.37 10.28
N GLY A 1014 36.94 -8.56 9.77
CA GLY A 1014 38.24 -9.18 9.98
C GLY A 1014 39.23 -8.84 8.87
N ASP A 1015 40.39 -9.50 8.93
CA ASP A 1015 41.43 -9.40 7.90
C ASP A 1015 41.38 -10.65 7.02
N TRP A 1016 41.03 -10.49 5.74
CA TRP A 1016 40.95 -11.59 4.77
C TRP A 1016 42.28 -12.34 4.64
N ALA A 1017 43.42 -11.69 4.89
CA ALA A 1017 44.74 -12.34 4.85
C ALA A 1017 44.96 -13.34 5.99
N LYS A 1018 44.10 -13.32 7.02
CA LYS A 1018 44.15 -14.24 8.17
C LYS A 1018 43.09 -15.34 8.09
N VAL A 1019 42.29 -15.40 7.03
CA VAL A 1019 41.25 -16.41 6.86
C VAL A 1019 41.84 -17.61 6.12
N ASP A 1020 41.79 -18.79 6.74
CA ASP A 1020 42.33 -20.02 6.17
C ASP A 1020 41.38 -20.67 5.16
N ALA A 1021 40.07 -20.52 5.37
CA ALA A 1021 39.05 -21.04 4.45
C ALA A 1021 37.73 -20.25 4.50
N VAL A 1022 37.06 -20.15 3.36
CA VAL A 1022 35.64 -19.81 3.26
C VAL A 1022 34.85 -21.10 3.23
N ALA A 1023 33.98 -21.34 4.21
CA ALA A 1023 33.13 -22.53 4.26
C ALA A 1023 31.70 -22.22 3.83
N CYS A 1024 31.02 -23.17 3.19
CA CYS A 1024 29.61 -23.00 2.84
C CYS A 1024 28.87 -24.34 2.81
N CYS A 1025 27.55 -24.27 3.01
CA CYS A 1025 26.66 -25.43 3.03
C CYS A 1025 25.53 -25.23 2.03
N GLU A 1026 25.14 -26.29 1.32
CA GLU A 1026 24.00 -26.32 0.38
C GLU A 1026 24.08 -25.37 -0.83
N ALA A 1027 23.13 -25.51 -1.75
CA ALA A 1027 23.18 -24.88 -3.08
C ALA A 1027 23.15 -23.35 -3.04
N GLY A 1028 22.45 -22.74 -2.08
CA GLY A 1028 22.33 -21.29 -1.97
C GLY A 1028 23.64 -20.62 -1.56
N GLY A 1029 24.26 -21.12 -0.48
CA GLY A 1029 25.57 -20.67 -0.01
C GLY A 1029 26.69 -20.85 -1.05
N PHE A 1030 26.63 -21.89 -1.89
CA PHE A 1030 27.65 -22.14 -2.91
C PHE A 1030 27.82 -20.98 -3.90
N VAL A 1031 26.72 -20.34 -4.31
CA VAL A 1031 26.74 -19.26 -5.31
C VAL A 1031 27.56 -18.08 -4.80
N TYR A 1032 27.26 -17.62 -3.58
CA TYR A 1032 27.90 -16.45 -3.00
C TYR A 1032 29.30 -16.76 -2.45
N ALA A 1033 29.47 -17.89 -1.77
CA ALA A 1033 30.74 -18.29 -1.18
C ALA A 1033 31.82 -18.52 -2.24
N SER A 1034 31.48 -19.18 -3.36
CA SER A 1034 32.46 -19.46 -4.42
C SER A 1034 32.96 -18.17 -5.08
N ALA A 1035 32.04 -17.25 -5.37
CA ALA A 1035 32.38 -15.97 -5.97
C ALA A 1035 33.18 -15.09 -4.99
N LEU A 1036 32.81 -15.06 -3.71
CA LEU A 1036 33.57 -14.34 -2.68
C LEU A 1036 34.96 -14.94 -2.48
N ALA A 1037 35.09 -16.26 -2.33
CA ALA A 1037 36.37 -16.95 -2.15
C ALA A 1037 37.34 -16.67 -3.31
N SER A 1038 36.83 -16.69 -4.54
CA SER A 1038 37.61 -16.31 -5.73
C SER A 1038 38.04 -14.84 -5.72
N GLN A 1039 37.18 -13.94 -5.21
CA GLN A 1039 37.44 -12.50 -5.15
C GLN A 1039 38.48 -12.14 -4.07
N VAL A 1040 38.47 -12.83 -2.93
CA VAL A 1040 39.41 -12.59 -1.82
C VAL A 1040 40.67 -13.45 -1.88
N GLY A 1041 40.72 -14.48 -2.74
CA GLY A 1041 41.87 -15.37 -2.89
C GLY A 1041 42.03 -16.40 -1.77
N VAL A 1042 40.94 -16.82 -1.13
CA VAL A 1042 40.93 -17.76 0.00
C VAL A 1042 40.36 -19.12 -0.44
N PRO A 1043 40.87 -20.27 0.05
CA PRO A 1043 40.32 -21.59 -0.28
C PRO A 1043 38.84 -21.75 0.09
N LEU A 1044 38.08 -22.47 -0.76
CA LEU A 1044 36.67 -22.79 -0.51
C LEU A 1044 36.53 -24.19 0.09
N ALA A 1045 35.94 -24.28 1.28
CA ALA A 1045 35.62 -25.51 1.98
C ALA A 1045 34.14 -25.88 1.82
N LEU A 1046 33.86 -26.98 1.12
CA LEU A 1046 32.49 -27.42 0.84
C LEU A 1046 31.97 -28.36 1.93
N ILE A 1047 30.82 -27.99 2.52
CA ILE A 1047 30.03 -28.85 3.40
C ILE A 1047 28.83 -29.36 2.61
N ARG A 1048 28.68 -30.69 2.52
CA ARG A 1048 27.64 -31.33 1.70
C ARG A 1048 26.78 -32.27 2.53
N GLU A 1049 25.60 -32.63 2.02
CA GLU A 1049 24.86 -33.76 2.56
C GLU A 1049 25.73 -35.03 2.52
N ALA A 1050 25.60 -35.88 3.54
CA ALA A 1050 26.41 -37.08 3.69
C ALA A 1050 26.32 -38.03 2.49
N GLY A 1051 27.45 -38.62 2.10
CA GLY A 1051 27.59 -39.50 0.93
C GLY A 1051 27.93 -38.77 -0.37
N LYS A 1052 28.14 -37.45 -0.33
CA LYS A 1052 28.49 -36.63 -1.52
C LYS A 1052 29.96 -36.20 -1.55
N LEU A 1053 30.75 -36.51 -0.53
CA LEU A 1053 32.19 -36.28 -0.48
C LEU A 1053 32.97 -37.61 -0.40
N PRO A 1054 34.19 -37.68 -0.98
CA PRO A 1054 35.04 -38.85 -0.84
C PRO A 1054 35.56 -39.00 0.61
N PRO A 1055 35.59 -40.22 1.19
CA PRO A 1055 36.13 -40.45 2.53
C PRO A 1055 37.66 -40.25 2.57
N PRO A 1056 38.25 -39.88 3.73
CA PRO A 1056 37.61 -39.77 5.05
C PRO A 1056 36.87 -38.45 5.28
N THR A 1057 35.64 -38.52 5.80
CA THR A 1057 34.82 -37.36 6.16
C THR A 1057 34.58 -37.26 7.68
N ILE A 1058 34.17 -36.08 8.13
CA ILE A 1058 33.56 -35.82 9.45
C ILE A 1058 32.09 -35.52 9.18
N SER A 1059 31.16 -35.97 10.04
CA SER A 1059 29.72 -35.82 9.79
C SER A 1059 28.94 -35.54 11.06
N VAL A 1060 27.94 -34.65 10.96
CA VAL A 1060 27.02 -34.24 12.04
C VAL A 1060 25.56 -34.32 11.57
N ALA A 1061 24.64 -34.57 12.50
CA ALA A 1061 23.20 -34.59 12.24
C ALA A 1061 22.66 -33.16 11.97
N LYS A 1062 21.74 -33.05 11.02
CA LYS A 1062 21.08 -31.79 10.64
C LYS A 1062 19.58 -31.92 10.81
N SER A 1063 19.01 -31.14 11.74
CA SER A 1063 17.56 -31.03 11.86
C SER A 1063 16.97 -30.34 10.62
N PRO A 1064 15.80 -30.78 10.12
CA PRO A 1064 15.18 -30.16 8.95
C PRO A 1064 14.85 -28.68 9.21
N SER A 1065 15.03 -27.84 8.19
CA SER A 1065 14.61 -26.43 8.19
C SER A 1065 13.11 -26.32 7.85
N HIS A 1066 12.50 -25.16 8.12
CA HIS A 1066 11.09 -24.90 7.81
C HIS A 1066 10.72 -25.12 6.33
N VAL A 1067 11.68 -24.91 5.41
CA VAL A 1067 11.50 -25.07 3.96
C VAL A 1067 11.62 -26.54 3.54
N SER A 1068 12.46 -27.34 4.21
CA SER A 1068 12.75 -28.73 3.84
C SER A 1068 11.76 -29.78 4.36
N LEU A 1069 10.72 -29.36 5.10
CA LEU A 1069 9.67 -30.23 5.65
C LEU A 1069 8.65 -30.72 4.59
N SER A 1070 8.75 -30.32 3.32
CA SER A 1070 7.74 -30.61 2.28
C SER A 1070 7.96 -31.86 1.44
N THR A 1071 9.09 -32.57 1.51
CA THR A 1071 9.29 -33.73 0.61
C THR A 1071 10.24 -34.78 1.20
N SER A 1072 9.74 -35.66 2.07
CA SER A 1072 10.10 -37.09 2.08
C SER A 1072 9.43 -37.83 3.25
N ASN A 1073 8.59 -38.82 2.93
CA ASN A 1073 8.14 -39.88 3.84
C ASN A 1073 9.30 -40.82 4.22
N GLY A 1074 10.32 -40.29 4.90
CA GLY A 1074 11.49 -41.07 5.31
C GLY A 1074 12.00 -40.57 6.65
N MET A 1075 11.85 -41.40 7.68
CA MET A 1075 12.30 -41.18 9.06
C MET A 1075 13.83 -41.34 9.19
N ASN A 1076 14.61 -40.79 8.24
CA ASN A 1076 16.07 -40.79 8.28
C ASN A 1076 16.59 -39.38 8.58
N GLU A 1077 17.33 -39.27 9.67
CA GLU A 1077 18.02 -38.04 10.10
C GLU A 1077 19.00 -37.58 9.01
N LYS A 1078 18.75 -36.43 8.37
CA LYS A 1078 19.66 -35.87 7.36
C LYS A 1078 20.98 -35.51 8.05
N ARG A 1079 22.11 -35.85 7.43
CA ARG A 1079 23.45 -35.53 7.94
C ARG A 1079 24.22 -34.68 6.94
N ILE A 1080 25.07 -33.79 7.45
CA ILE A 1080 26.05 -33.04 6.65
C ILE A 1080 27.46 -33.53 6.95
N GLU A 1081 28.36 -33.38 5.99
CA GLU A 1081 29.74 -33.84 6.06
C GLU A 1081 30.73 -32.87 5.39
N MET A 1082 31.97 -32.93 5.85
CA MET A 1082 33.12 -32.22 5.31
C MET A 1082 34.32 -33.18 5.24
N ALA A 1083 35.20 -32.99 4.25
CA ALA A 1083 36.43 -33.78 4.16
C ALA A 1083 37.32 -33.56 5.40
N ARG A 1084 37.86 -34.65 5.95
CA ARG A 1084 38.71 -34.59 7.15
C ARG A 1084 40.03 -33.91 6.81
N GLY A 1085 40.42 -32.91 7.61
CA GLY A 1085 41.67 -32.16 7.42
C GLY A 1085 41.62 -31.12 6.31
N LEU A 1086 40.43 -30.83 5.76
CA LEU A 1086 40.23 -29.77 4.77
C LEU A 1086 40.64 -28.39 5.29
N ILE A 1087 40.41 -28.16 6.58
CA ILE A 1087 40.77 -26.93 7.27
C ILE A 1087 41.77 -27.31 8.38
N PRO A 1088 42.90 -26.59 8.53
CA PRO A 1088 43.83 -26.79 9.64
C PRO A 1088 43.14 -26.65 11.00
N ARG A 1089 43.53 -27.48 11.98
CA ARG A 1089 43.03 -27.35 13.35
C ARG A 1089 43.40 -25.98 13.92
N GLY A 1090 42.43 -25.30 14.54
CA GLY A 1090 42.58 -23.92 15.01
C GLY A 1090 42.67 -22.86 13.90
N GLY A 1091 42.33 -23.21 12.65
CA GLY A 1091 42.29 -22.25 11.54
C GLY A 1091 41.07 -21.32 11.60
N SER A 1092 41.21 -20.13 11.05
CA SER A 1092 40.14 -19.12 10.97
C SER A 1092 39.25 -19.38 9.76
N VAL A 1093 37.93 -19.41 9.98
CA VAL A 1093 36.95 -19.76 8.94
C VAL A 1093 35.87 -18.70 8.81
N VAL A 1094 35.58 -18.31 7.56
CA VAL A 1094 34.40 -17.50 7.24
C VAL A 1094 33.33 -18.40 6.63
N VAL A 1095 32.24 -18.63 7.35
CA VAL A 1095 31.08 -19.38 6.86
C VAL A 1095 30.17 -18.44 6.09
N VAL A 1096 29.90 -18.74 4.83
CA VAL A 1096 29.00 -17.95 3.97
C VAL A 1096 27.75 -18.76 3.66
N ASP A 1097 26.59 -18.18 3.94
CA ASP A 1097 25.28 -18.76 3.61
C ASP A 1097 24.37 -17.72 2.93
N ASP A 1098 23.34 -18.16 2.22
CA ASP A 1098 22.39 -17.23 1.61
C ASP A 1098 21.42 -16.64 2.65
N VAL A 1099 20.98 -17.46 3.62
CA VAL A 1099 19.91 -17.07 4.56
C VAL A 1099 20.16 -17.51 6.01
N LEU A 1100 20.03 -16.57 6.96
CA LEU A 1100 19.79 -16.86 8.38
C LEU A 1100 18.31 -16.71 8.73
N ALA A 1101 17.61 -17.85 8.88
CA ALA A 1101 16.23 -17.91 9.38
C ALA A 1101 16.18 -18.50 10.81
N THR A 1102 15.90 -19.80 10.97
CA THR A 1102 15.84 -20.45 12.30
C THR A 1102 17.20 -20.78 12.90
N GLY A 1103 18.28 -20.75 12.10
CA GLY A 1103 19.62 -21.09 12.56
C GLY A 1103 19.95 -22.59 12.59
N ASN A 1104 19.03 -23.49 12.23
CA ASN A 1104 19.28 -24.95 12.25
C ASN A 1104 20.46 -25.38 11.36
N THR A 1105 20.54 -24.86 10.13
CA THR A 1105 21.64 -25.19 9.20
C THR A 1105 22.98 -24.72 9.75
N LEU A 1106 23.07 -23.46 10.15
CA LEU A 1106 24.29 -22.88 10.71
C LEU A 1106 24.71 -23.56 12.02
N CYS A 1107 23.76 -23.98 12.86
CA CYS A 1107 24.06 -24.76 14.05
C CYS A 1107 24.76 -26.09 13.71
N ALA A 1108 24.25 -26.82 12.70
CA ALA A 1108 24.88 -28.07 12.27
C ALA A 1108 26.27 -27.82 11.65
N VAL A 1109 26.44 -26.73 10.89
CA VAL A 1109 27.74 -26.32 10.33
C VAL A 1109 28.74 -26.01 11.45
N LEU A 1110 28.34 -25.24 12.47
CA LEU A 1110 29.21 -24.91 13.59
C LEU A 1110 29.60 -26.14 14.42
N GLN A 1111 28.67 -27.07 14.65
CA GLN A 1111 28.98 -28.35 15.29
C GLN A 1111 29.98 -29.17 14.47
N LEU A 1112 29.85 -29.17 13.14
CA LEU A 1112 30.77 -29.88 12.25
C LEU A 1112 32.18 -29.26 12.26
N LEU A 1113 32.28 -27.92 12.36
CA LEU A 1113 33.56 -27.22 12.47
C LEU A 1113 34.23 -27.46 13.84
N ASP A 1114 33.43 -27.51 14.92
CA ASP A 1114 33.93 -27.85 16.26
C ASP A 1114 34.52 -29.27 16.30
N GLU A 1115 33.83 -30.25 15.70
CA GLU A 1115 34.35 -31.63 15.51
C GLU A 1115 35.60 -31.69 14.62
N ALA A 1116 35.78 -30.72 13.72
CA ALA A 1116 37.00 -30.56 12.92
C ALA A 1116 38.16 -29.93 13.70
N GLY A 1117 37.91 -29.45 14.93
CA GLY A 1117 38.90 -28.80 15.81
C GLY A 1117 39.04 -27.30 15.56
N ILE A 1118 37.96 -26.63 15.15
CA ILE A 1118 37.92 -25.17 14.93
C ILE A 1118 37.06 -24.55 16.02
N SER A 1119 37.62 -23.64 16.80
CA SER A 1119 36.89 -23.00 17.90
C SER A 1119 35.84 -22.03 17.37
N SER A 1120 34.71 -21.88 18.07
CA SER A 1120 33.69 -20.88 17.76
C SER A 1120 34.22 -19.44 17.68
N LYS A 1121 35.32 -19.13 18.37
CA LYS A 1121 36.01 -17.83 18.33
C LYS A 1121 36.75 -17.56 17.00
N ASP A 1122 37.11 -18.62 16.29
CA ASP A 1122 37.82 -18.57 15.01
C ASP A 1122 36.85 -18.63 13.82
N VAL A 1123 35.54 -18.64 14.08
CA VAL A 1123 34.49 -18.68 13.06
C VAL A 1123 33.76 -17.33 12.98
N THR A 1124 33.66 -16.80 11.76
CA THR A 1124 32.75 -15.70 11.42
C THR A 1124 31.70 -16.17 10.43
N ILE A 1125 30.43 -15.92 10.70
CA ILE A 1125 29.32 -16.20 9.78
C ILE A 1125 28.97 -14.91 9.03
N MET A 1126 28.84 -15.02 7.71
CA MET A 1126 28.31 -13.98 6.83
C MET A 1126 27.12 -14.53 6.07
N VAL A 1127 25.96 -13.87 6.18
CA VAL A 1127 24.76 -14.25 5.42
C VAL A 1127 24.32 -13.12 4.50
N VAL A 1128 23.79 -13.48 3.32
CA VAL A 1128 23.25 -12.49 2.39
C VAL A 1128 21.98 -11.87 2.94
N ALA A 1129 21.06 -12.67 3.48
CA ALA A 1129 19.83 -12.18 4.10
C ALA A 1129 19.58 -12.82 5.48
N GLU A 1130 19.04 -12.03 6.39
CA GLU A 1130 18.57 -12.48 7.70
C GLU A 1130 17.07 -12.23 7.84
N PHE A 1131 16.38 -13.16 8.51
CA PHE A 1131 14.95 -13.08 8.82
C PHE A 1131 14.77 -13.12 10.36
N PRO A 1132 14.89 -11.96 11.04
CA PRO A 1132 14.95 -11.90 12.50
C PRO A 1132 13.74 -12.49 13.20
N LEU A 1133 12.56 -12.45 12.56
CA LEU A 1133 11.30 -12.99 13.09
C LEU A 1133 11.44 -14.46 13.53
N HIS A 1134 12.30 -15.23 12.87
CA HIS A 1134 12.54 -16.65 13.16
C HIS A 1134 13.55 -16.90 14.30
N ARG A 1135 14.11 -15.84 14.91
CA ARG A 1135 14.97 -15.90 16.10
C ARG A 1135 16.23 -16.78 15.95
N GLY A 1136 16.82 -16.84 14.75
CA GLY A 1136 17.99 -17.66 14.48
C GLY A 1136 19.21 -17.35 15.34
N ARG A 1137 19.50 -16.07 15.61
CA ARG A 1137 20.61 -15.66 16.50
C ARG A 1137 20.42 -16.17 17.93
N GLU A 1138 19.21 -16.05 18.47
CA GLU A 1138 18.89 -16.54 19.82
C GLU A 1138 18.97 -18.07 19.90
N PHE A 1139 18.53 -18.78 18.84
CA PHE A 1139 18.68 -20.23 18.76
C PHE A 1139 20.15 -20.68 18.80
N LEU A 1140 21.04 -20.02 18.02
CA LEU A 1140 22.47 -20.31 18.04
C LEU A 1140 23.08 -20.06 19.43
N ARG A 1141 22.69 -18.97 20.09
CA ARG A 1141 23.11 -18.65 21.46
C ARG A 1141 22.70 -19.74 22.45
N GLN A 1142 21.44 -20.18 22.42
CA GLN A 1142 20.92 -21.26 23.28
C GLN A 1142 21.62 -22.61 23.06
N ARG A 1143 22.22 -22.81 21.89
CA ARG A 1143 23.01 -24.00 21.54
C ARG A 1143 24.50 -23.89 21.89
N GLY A 1144 24.92 -22.82 22.57
CA GLY A 1144 26.32 -22.61 22.99
C GLY A 1144 27.19 -21.89 21.96
N PHE A 1145 26.59 -21.38 20.87
CA PHE A 1145 27.31 -20.68 19.81
C PHE A 1145 27.16 -19.15 19.88
N GLY A 1146 26.80 -18.59 21.03
CA GLY A 1146 26.60 -17.14 21.18
C GLY A 1146 27.88 -16.32 20.99
N GLY A 1147 29.06 -16.92 21.19
CA GLY A 1147 30.35 -16.28 20.94
C GLY A 1147 30.76 -16.20 19.46
N VAL A 1148 29.99 -16.77 18.53
CA VAL A 1148 30.28 -16.72 17.08
C VAL A 1148 29.87 -15.36 16.52
N LYS A 1149 30.74 -14.75 15.71
CA LYS A 1149 30.44 -13.50 15.04
C LYS A 1149 29.49 -13.72 13.87
N ILE A 1150 28.36 -13.00 13.81
CA ILE A 1150 27.35 -13.14 12.75
C ILE A 1150 27.10 -11.78 12.08
N GLN A 1151 27.34 -11.70 10.78
CA GLN A 1151 27.08 -10.51 9.95
C GLN A 1151 26.05 -10.86 8.88
N SER A 1152 25.06 -9.99 8.69
CA SER A 1152 24.06 -10.12 7.62
C SER A 1152 24.15 -8.93 6.68
N LEU A 1153 24.00 -9.13 5.36
CA LEU A 1153 23.98 -8.01 4.40
C LEU A 1153 22.60 -7.38 4.26
N LEU A 1154 21.53 -8.17 4.27
CA LEU A 1154 20.14 -7.73 4.15
C LEU A 1154 19.33 -8.26 5.34
N VAL A 1155 18.28 -7.54 5.72
CA VAL A 1155 17.31 -7.94 6.75
C VAL A 1155 15.90 -7.82 6.17
N PHE A 1156 15.10 -8.88 6.31
CA PHE A 1156 13.75 -8.93 5.78
C PHE A 1156 12.73 -9.34 6.84
N ASP A 1157 11.52 -8.80 6.71
CA ASP A 1157 10.35 -9.25 7.44
C ASP A 1157 9.97 -10.66 6.96
N GLY A 1158 10.16 -11.66 7.83
CA GLY A 1158 9.92 -13.08 7.52
C GLY A 1158 8.47 -13.51 7.67
N VAL A 1159 7.52 -12.67 7.23
CA VAL A 1159 6.07 -12.85 7.45
C VAL A 1159 5.47 -13.95 6.57
#